data_AF-A0A8C5NB40-F1
#
_entry.id   AF-A0A8C5NB40-F1
#
_cell.length_a   1.000
_cell.length_b   1.000
_cell.length_c   1.000
_cell.angle_alpha   90.00
_cell.angle_beta   90.00
_cell.angle_gamma   90.00
#
_symmetry.space_group_name_H-M   'P 1'
#
loop_
_entity.id
_entity.type
_entity.pdbx_description
1 polymer ?
#
loop_
_entity_poly.entity_id
_entity_poly.type
_entity_poly.pdbx_seq_one_letter_code
_entity_poly.pdbx_strand_id
1 'polypeptide(L)'
;NGCNSSMKAARCPTDELSLTNCAVVNEKDLQSGQHVSVKTTPNHKYVFTVTTHNTVPPGSIAFSLPQRKWAGLSIGQDVEVSNYNFDKTKQCIGAMTIEIDFLQKKSTDSSPYDSDKMAAEFIQQFNNQAFSVSQQLVFSFCDKLFGLMVKDIEAMDASILKGEPATGKKQQKIDIGLMIGNSQVIFEKAENSSITLVGKAKTKEARQTIINPDWNFEKMGIGGLDKEFSAIFRRAFASRVFPPDIVEQMGCKHVKGIMLFGPPGCGKTLMARQIGKMLNAREPKIVNGPEILNKYVGESEANIRKLFAEAEEEQKRLGANSGLHIIIFDELDAICKQRGTGASSTGVHDTVVNQLLSKIDGVEQLNNILVIGMTNRPDLIDDALMRPGRFEVKMEIGLPDEKGRVQILTIHTNKMRSFNLLAGDVDIPELATETKNYSGAELEGLVRAAQSTAMNRHIKATSTVEVDMERAEKLQVTRSDFFGSLNNDIKPAFGTNQEDYSNYIMNGIIKWGDPVTHVLDDGELLVQQTKNSDRTPLVAVLLEGPPHSGKTALAAQIAEDSQFPFIKICSPDKMIGHSEISKCQAIKKVFDDAYKSQLSCVVVDDIERLLDYVPIGPRFSNLVLQALLVLLKKAPPKGRKLLIIGTTSRKDVLQEMEMLDAFSTTIHIPNISTGEQLVDALELLGSFTEKERASIAHQLKGKRVWIGIKKLLVLIEMSLQMDQDYRVTKFLTLLRDEGA
;
A
#
# COMPACT_ATOMS: atom_id res chain seq x y z
N ASN A 1 -68.45 26.68 -10.76
CA ASN A 1 -68.61 27.89 -11.60
C ASN A 1 -67.83 29.03 -10.97
N GLY A 2 -66.53 29.12 -11.25
CA GLY A 2 -65.67 30.17 -10.67
C GLY A 2 -65.70 31.40 -11.57
N CYS A 3 -66.03 32.57 -11.00
CA CYS A 3 -65.83 33.86 -11.67
C CYS A 3 -64.33 34.03 -11.94
N ASN A 4 -63.91 33.94 -13.19
CA ASN A 4 -62.59 34.41 -13.60
C ASN A 4 -62.66 35.94 -13.63
N SER A 5 -61.86 36.60 -12.81
CA SER A 5 -61.75 38.05 -12.77
C SER A 5 -60.45 38.46 -13.44
N SER A 6 -60.52 39.34 -14.44
CA SER A 6 -59.32 39.96 -15.02
C SER A 6 -58.83 41.08 -14.10
N MET A 7 -57.57 41.01 -13.67
CA MET A 7 -56.95 42.02 -12.79
C MET A 7 -55.65 42.54 -13.40
N LYS A 8 -55.23 43.75 -13.03
CA LYS A 8 -53.94 44.31 -13.47
C LYS A 8 -52.83 44.03 -12.45
N ALA A 9 -51.69 43.55 -12.93
CA ALA A 9 -50.51 43.34 -12.11
C ALA A 9 -49.90 44.68 -11.64
N ALA A 10 -49.84 44.91 -10.34
CA ALA A 10 -49.29 46.10 -9.72
C ALA A 10 -48.00 45.79 -8.94
N ARG A 11 -47.31 46.83 -8.47
CA ARG A 11 -46.12 46.71 -7.61
C ARG A 11 -46.57 46.63 -6.14
N CYS A 12 -45.93 45.74 -5.36
CA CYS A 12 -46.11 45.69 -3.91
C CYS A 12 -45.89 47.08 -3.26
N PRO A 13 -46.81 47.58 -2.39
CA PRO A 13 -46.72 48.94 -1.83
C PRO A 13 -45.58 49.16 -0.84
N THR A 14 -45.21 48.14 -0.05
CA THR A 14 -44.25 48.24 1.05
C THR A 14 -43.31 47.04 1.07
N ASP A 15 -42.11 47.23 1.61
CA ASP A 15 -41.13 46.16 1.74
C ASP A 15 -41.54 45.08 2.76
N GLU A 16 -42.28 45.44 3.81
CA GLU A 16 -42.84 44.49 4.78
C GLU A 16 -43.76 43.46 4.11
N LEU A 17 -44.72 43.94 3.31
CA LEU A 17 -45.57 43.08 2.49
C LEU A 17 -44.77 42.25 1.48
N SER A 18 -43.61 42.73 1.02
CA SER A 18 -42.73 41.94 0.14
C SER A 18 -42.10 40.73 0.84
N LEU A 19 -41.97 40.75 2.17
CA LEU A 19 -41.45 39.62 2.96
C LEU A 19 -42.51 38.56 3.26
N THR A 20 -43.79 38.89 3.12
CA THR A 20 -44.90 37.97 3.44
C THR A 20 -45.15 36.90 2.38
N ASN A 21 -44.52 36.99 1.20
CA ASN A 21 -44.77 36.13 0.03
C ASN A 21 -46.27 36.02 -0.37
N CYS A 22 -47.08 37.02 -0.02
CA CYS A 22 -48.49 37.08 -0.41
C CYS A 22 -48.68 38.03 -1.61
N ALA A 23 -49.67 37.74 -2.45
CA ALA A 23 -50.17 38.66 -3.46
C ALA A 23 -51.13 39.66 -2.79
N VAL A 24 -50.87 40.96 -2.95
CA VAL A 24 -51.58 42.00 -2.21
C VAL A 24 -52.72 42.55 -3.05
N VAL A 25 -53.94 42.56 -2.52
CA VAL A 25 -55.15 43.02 -3.22
C VAL A 25 -55.93 44.02 -2.38
N ASN A 26 -56.95 44.65 -2.97
CA ASN A 26 -57.88 45.48 -2.22
C ASN A 26 -58.87 44.62 -1.42
N GLU A 27 -59.26 45.06 -0.22
CA GLU A 27 -60.28 44.39 0.63
C GLU A 27 -61.63 44.18 -0.08
N LYS A 28 -61.93 44.99 -1.10
CA LYS A 28 -63.18 44.90 -1.87
C LYS A 28 -63.20 43.75 -2.88
N ASP A 29 -62.04 43.26 -3.30
CA ASP A 29 -61.93 42.28 -4.39
C ASP A 29 -61.88 40.83 -3.88
N LEU A 30 -61.03 40.58 -2.88
CA LEU A 30 -60.77 39.25 -2.31
C LEU A 30 -60.47 39.37 -0.81
N GLN A 31 -60.65 38.29 -0.07
CA GLN A 31 -60.36 38.27 1.37
C GLN A 31 -58.93 37.80 1.65
N SER A 32 -58.33 38.33 2.72
CA SER A 32 -57.04 37.89 3.21
C SER A 32 -57.08 36.41 3.62
N GLY A 33 -56.05 35.65 3.27
CA GLY A 33 -55.96 34.21 3.53
C GLY A 33 -56.61 33.32 2.48
N GLN A 34 -57.24 33.89 1.44
CA GLN A 34 -57.68 33.12 0.27
C GLN A 34 -56.48 32.77 -0.63
N HIS A 35 -56.61 31.71 -1.42
CA HIS A 35 -55.60 31.32 -2.41
C HIS A 35 -56.15 31.51 -3.81
N VAL A 36 -55.32 32.08 -4.68
CA VAL A 36 -55.69 32.37 -6.06
C VAL A 36 -54.69 31.77 -7.02
N SER A 37 -55.21 31.31 -8.15
CA SER A 37 -54.45 30.90 -9.31
C SER A 37 -54.42 32.05 -10.30
N VAL A 38 -53.20 32.52 -10.60
CA VAL A 38 -52.91 33.55 -11.59
C VAL A 38 -52.40 32.87 -12.86
N LYS A 39 -53.08 33.09 -13.98
CA LYS A 39 -52.66 32.62 -15.30
C LYS A 39 -52.05 33.78 -16.08
N THR A 40 -50.83 33.61 -16.54
CA THR A 40 -50.11 34.61 -17.36
C THR A 40 -50.09 34.22 -18.83
N THR A 41 -50.10 32.91 -19.12
CA THR A 41 -50.22 32.31 -20.45
C THR A 41 -51.04 31.01 -20.33
N PRO A 42 -51.60 30.45 -21.43
CA PRO A 42 -52.44 29.25 -21.36
C PRO A 42 -51.80 28.04 -20.67
N ASN A 43 -50.47 27.95 -20.72
CA ASN A 43 -49.70 26.82 -20.17
C ASN A 43 -49.07 27.09 -18.80
N HIS A 44 -49.08 28.33 -18.30
CA HIS A 44 -48.43 28.67 -17.02
C HIS A 44 -49.46 29.15 -16.00
N LYS A 45 -49.58 28.37 -14.92
CA LYS A 45 -50.49 28.59 -13.80
C LYS A 45 -49.66 28.72 -12.53
N TYR A 46 -49.73 29.87 -11.88
CA TYR A 46 -49.04 30.14 -10.61
C TYR A 46 -50.05 30.31 -9.49
N VAL A 47 -49.79 29.74 -8.32
CA VAL A 47 -50.69 29.84 -7.16
C VAL A 47 -50.08 30.78 -6.13
N PHE A 48 -50.88 31.73 -5.63
CA PHE A 48 -50.48 32.70 -4.64
C PHE A 48 -51.47 32.75 -3.48
N THR A 49 -50.98 33.06 -2.28
CA THR A 49 -51.82 33.41 -1.13
C THR A 49 -52.11 34.91 -1.15
N VAL A 50 -53.33 35.29 -0.80
CA VAL A 50 -53.81 36.67 -0.88
C VAL A 50 -53.75 37.34 0.48
N THR A 51 -53.26 38.59 0.51
CA THR A 51 -53.36 39.49 1.66
C THR A 51 -53.97 40.81 1.21
N THR A 52 -54.77 41.45 2.05
CA THR A 52 -55.45 42.69 1.70
C THR A 52 -54.71 43.93 2.20
N HIS A 53 -54.69 44.99 1.40
CA HIS A 53 -54.14 46.28 1.81
C HIS A 53 -54.84 47.46 1.11
N ASN A 54 -55.09 48.53 1.86
CA ASN A 54 -55.92 49.65 1.40
C ASN A 54 -55.29 50.53 0.32
N THR A 55 -53.97 50.43 0.11
CA THR A 55 -53.26 51.23 -0.91
C THR A 55 -53.31 50.63 -2.31
N VAL A 56 -53.80 49.39 -2.47
CA VAL A 56 -53.91 48.74 -3.78
C VAL A 56 -55.24 49.14 -4.42
N PRO A 57 -55.28 49.68 -5.66
CA PRO A 57 -56.54 50.05 -6.29
C PRO A 57 -57.41 48.81 -6.60
N PRO A 58 -58.75 48.90 -6.47
CA PRO A 58 -59.66 47.81 -6.84
C PRO A 58 -59.46 47.37 -8.30
N GLY A 59 -59.52 46.05 -8.54
CA GLY A 59 -59.24 45.46 -9.86
C GLY A 59 -57.75 45.31 -10.18
N SER A 60 -56.86 45.51 -9.20
CA SER A 60 -55.42 45.27 -9.35
C SER A 60 -54.87 44.33 -8.27
N ILE A 61 -53.86 43.55 -8.64
CA ILE A 61 -53.18 42.60 -7.77
C ILE A 61 -51.68 42.93 -7.74
N ALA A 62 -51.18 43.31 -6.58
CA ALA A 62 -49.81 43.75 -6.38
C ALA A 62 -48.90 42.58 -6.01
N PHE A 63 -47.78 42.47 -6.72
CA PHE A 63 -46.78 41.41 -6.52
C PHE A 63 -45.43 41.98 -6.10
N SER A 64 -44.73 41.24 -5.24
CA SER A 64 -43.35 41.53 -4.86
C SER A 64 -42.38 41.31 -6.03
N LEU A 65 -41.14 41.82 -5.92
CA LEU A 65 -40.13 41.62 -6.96
C LEU A 65 -39.77 40.12 -7.16
N PRO A 66 -39.55 39.30 -6.12
CA PRO A 66 -39.31 37.86 -6.28
C PRO A 66 -40.46 37.13 -6.98
N GLN A 67 -41.71 37.39 -6.56
CA GLN A 67 -42.90 36.78 -7.17
C GLN A 67 -43.04 37.14 -8.65
N ARG A 68 -42.78 38.40 -9.02
CA ARG A 68 -42.84 38.83 -10.43
C ARG A 68 -41.75 38.20 -11.27
N LYS A 69 -40.53 38.07 -10.73
CA LYS A 69 -39.43 37.38 -11.42
C LYS A 69 -39.75 35.90 -11.64
N TRP A 70 -40.32 35.24 -10.64
CA TRP A 70 -40.73 33.84 -10.74
C TRP A 70 -41.88 33.63 -11.74
N ALA A 71 -42.94 34.43 -11.65
CA ALA A 71 -44.12 34.29 -12.52
C ALA A 71 -44.01 34.98 -13.90
N GLY A 72 -42.90 35.70 -14.17
CA GLY A 72 -42.68 36.42 -15.41
C GLY A 72 -43.64 37.60 -15.62
N LEU A 73 -44.01 38.31 -14.56
CA LEU A 73 -45.03 39.37 -14.57
C LEU A 73 -44.45 40.77 -14.73
N SER A 74 -45.03 41.54 -15.65
CA SER A 74 -44.74 42.98 -15.82
C SER A 74 -45.79 43.87 -15.16
N ILE A 75 -45.40 45.06 -14.73
CA ILE A 75 -46.33 46.02 -14.11
C ILE A 75 -47.31 46.51 -15.19
N GLY A 76 -48.61 46.50 -14.89
CA GLY A 76 -49.68 46.90 -15.80
C GLY A 76 -50.17 45.80 -16.74
N GLN A 77 -49.60 44.59 -16.66
CA GLN A 77 -50.06 43.42 -17.42
C GLN A 77 -51.41 42.92 -16.91
N ASP A 78 -52.33 42.61 -17.82
CA ASP A 78 -53.59 41.96 -17.49
C ASP A 78 -53.36 40.47 -17.18
N VAL A 79 -53.89 40.00 -16.06
CA VAL A 79 -53.77 38.62 -15.59
C VAL A 79 -55.13 38.05 -15.23
N GLU A 80 -55.36 36.79 -15.57
CA GLU A 80 -56.57 36.08 -15.16
C GLU A 80 -56.38 35.51 -13.76
N VAL A 81 -57.23 35.94 -12.83
CA VAL A 81 -57.23 35.49 -11.44
C VAL A 81 -58.47 34.63 -11.19
N SER A 82 -58.26 33.44 -10.63
CA SER A 82 -59.31 32.49 -10.28
C SER A 82 -59.07 31.92 -8.88
N ASN A 83 -60.13 31.68 -8.11
CA ASN A 83 -59.98 31.09 -6.77
C ASN A 83 -59.42 29.67 -6.88
N TYR A 84 -58.40 29.38 -6.08
CA TYR A 84 -57.76 28.07 -6.01
C TYR A 84 -58.04 27.44 -4.65
N ASN A 85 -58.73 26.31 -4.64
CA ASN A 85 -59.00 25.57 -3.41
C ASN A 85 -58.06 24.36 -3.33
N PHE A 86 -57.29 24.29 -2.25
CA PHE A 86 -56.40 23.17 -1.98
C PHE A 86 -57.18 21.93 -1.55
N ASP A 87 -56.77 20.77 -2.07
CA ASP A 87 -57.18 19.47 -1.52
C ASP A 87 -56.35 19.17 -0.27
N LYS A 88 -56.94 19.43 0.90
CA LYS A 88 -56.31 19.25 2.22
C LYS A 88 -55.83 17.81 2.49
N THR A 89 -56.27 16.82 1.70
CA THR A 89 -55.85 15.43 1.90
C THR A 89 -54.57 15.07 1.15
N LYS A 90 -54.20 15.82 0.11
CA LYS A 90 -53.08 15.48 -0.80
C LYS A 90 -52.09 16.61 -1.01
N GLN A 91 -52.49 17.85 -0.77
CA GLN A 91 -51.69 19.04 -1.05
C GLN A 91 -51.23 19.75 0.23
N CYS A 92 -51.37 19.13 1.39
CA CYS A 92 -50.75 19.64 2.62
C CYS A 92 -49.27 19.28 2.63
N ILE A 93 -48.42 20.27 2.88
CA ILE A 93 -46.96 20.08 2.92
C ILE A 93 -46.60 19.28 4.17
N GLY A 94 -45.99 18.12 3.97
CA GLY A 94 -45.37 17.30 5.02
C GLY A 94 -43.94 17.76 5.28
N ALA A 95 -43.12 17.77 4.23
CA ALA A 95 -41.75 18.28 4.26
C ALA A 95 -41.49 19.18 3.05
N MET A 96 -40.73 20.26 3.23
CA MET A 96 -40.34 21.17 2.15
C MET A 96 -38.84 21.47 2.22
N THR A 97 -38.14 21.23 1.11
CA THR A 97 -36.71 21.52 0.99
C THR A 97 -36.53 22.87 0.30
N ILE A 98 -35.80 23.77 0.95
CA ILE A 98 -35.58 25.15 0.50
C ILE A 98 -34.09 25.41 0.34
N GLU A 99 -33.68 25.83 -0.86
CA GLU A 99 -32.35 26.35 -1.11
C GLU A 99 -32.26 27.79 -0.58
N ILE A 100 -31.23 28.08 0.23
CA ILE A 100 -31.00 29.38 0.86
C ILE A 100 -29.66 30.01 0.43
N ASP A 101 -29.69 31.30 0.15
CA ASP A 101 -28.51 32.15 -0.08
C ASP A 101 -28.73 33.57 0.45
N PHE A 102 -27.67 34.36 0.64
CA PHE A 102 -27.79 35.77 0.98
C PHE A 102 -28.38 36.56 -0.19
N LEU A 103 -29.42 37.36 0.07
CA LEU A 103 -30.04 38.18 -0.98
C LEU A 103 -29.07 39.24 -1.51
N GLN A 104 -28.24 39.81 -0.62
CA GLN A 104 -27.22 40.79 -0.97
C GLN A 104 -25.82 40.20 -0.77
N LYS A 105 -25.09 40.00 -1.86
CA LYS A 105 -23.71 39.46 -1.83
C LYS A 105 -22.69 40.35 -1.11
N LYS A 106 -23.04 41.60 -0.78
CA LYS A 106 -22.18 42.55 -0.05
C LYS A 106 -22.29 42.43 1.47
N SER A 107 -23.35 41.81 1.99
CA SER A 107 -23.63 41.65 3.42
C SER A 107 -23.46 40.19 3.86
N THR A 108 -22.50 39.48 3.26
CA THR A 108 -22.19 38.09 3.61
C THR A 108 -21.39 38.05 4.91
N ASP A 109 -21.73 37.11 5.77
CA ASP A 109 -20.96 36.80 6.97
C ASP A 109 -20.80 35.29 7.12
N SER A 110 -19.79 34.90 7.89
CA SER A 110 -19.46 33.50 8.19
C SER A 110 -20.09 33.02 9.50
N SER A 111 -21.04 33.75 10.09
CA SER A 111 -21.66 33.32 11.34
C SER A 111 -22.56 32.09 11.12
N PRO A 112 -22.60 31.15 12.07
CA PRO A 112 -23.46 29.98 11.97
C PRO A 112 -24.92 30.36 12.24
N TYR A 113 -25.82 29.98 11.34
CA TYR A 113 -27.27 30.18 11.48
C TYR A 113 -27.96 28.88 11.92
N ASP A 114 -28.77 28.97 12.96
CA ASP A 114 -29.49 27.83 13.54
C ASP A 114 -30.74 27.50 12.69
N SER A 115 -30.60 26.46 11.86
CA SER A 115 -31.64 25.95 10.96
C SER A 115 -32.92 25.55 11.69
N ASP A 116 -32.85 25.07 12.94
CA ASP A 116 -34.04 24.65 13.68
C ASP A 116 -34.87 25.87 14.11
N LYS A 117 -34.21 26.95 14.55
CA LYS A 117 -34.86 28.23 14.85
C LYS A 117 -35.38 28.91 13.59
N MET A 118 -34.61 28.89 12.51
CA MET A 118 -35.03 29.43 11.22
C MET A 118 -36.26 28.71 10.69
N ALA A 119 -36.33 27.38 10.82
CA ALA A 119 -37.48 26.60 10.38
C ALA A 119 -38.74 26.93 11.20
N ALA A 120 -38.59 27.07 12.52
CA ALA A 120 -39.69 27.46 13.39
C ALA A 120 -40.24 28.86 13.04
N GLU A 121 -39.36 29.84 12.85
CA GLU A 121 -39.73 31.20 12.47
C GLU A 121 -40.32 31.26 11.05
N PHE A 122 -39.79 30.46 10.13
CA PHE A 122 -40.34 30.32 8.78
C PHE A 122 -41.78 29.79 8.82
N ILE A 123 -42.04 28.73 9.57
CA ILE A 123 -43.40 28.17 9.69
C ILE A 123 -44.32 29.18 10.38
N GLN A 124 -43.84 29.90 11.39
CA GLN A 124 -44.63 30.93 12.07
C GLN A 124 -45.02 32.09 11.12
N GLN A 125 -44.09 32.52 10.26
CA GLN A 125 -44.32 33.61 9.31
C GLN A 125 -45.18 33.19 8.11
N PHE A 126 -44.96 31.98 7.57
CA PHE A 126 -45.59 31.51 6.33
C PHE A 126 -46.66 30.44 6.54
N ASN A 127 -47.23 30.35 7.75
CA ASN A 127 -48.33 29.43 8.04
C ASN A 127 -49.54 29.69 7.12
N ASN A 128 -50.18 28.61 6.65
CA ASN A 128 -51.34 28.66 5.78
C ASN A 128 -51.08 29.42 4.47
N GLN A 129 -49.87 29.31 3.92
CA GLN A 129 -49.52 29.86 2.61
C GLN A 129 -49.25 28.77 1.57
N ALA A 130 -49.59 29.09 0.32
CA ALA A 130 -49.30 28.29 -0.86
C ALA A 130 -47.83 28.41 -1.26
N PHE A 131 -47.19 27.25 -1.45
CA PHE A 131 -45.85 27.15 -2.03
C PHE A 131 -45.85 26.26 -3.27
N SER A 132 -45.02 26.62 -4.25
CA SER A 132 -44.79 25.82 -5.45
C SER A 132 -43.30 25.49 -5.61
N VAL A 133 -43.01 24.35 -6.22
CA VAL A 133 -41.64 23.99 -6.59
C VAL A 133 -41.06 25.05 -7.52
N SER A 134 -39.78 25.41 -7.31
CA SER A 134 -39.05 26.51 -7.96
C SER A 134 -39.52 27.93 -7.61
N GLN A 135 -40.43 28.11 -6.65
CA GLN A 135 -40.84 29.44 -6.21
C GLN A 135 -39.71 30.16 -5.49
N GLN A 136 -39.48 31.42 -5.87
CA GLN A 136 -38.52 32.31 -5.21
C GLN A 136 -39.22 33.26 -4.24
N LEU A 137 -38.69 33.37 -3.02
CA LEU A 137 -39.14 34.33 -2.02
C LEU A 137 -37.97 34.90 -1.21
N VAL A 138 -38.28 35.88 -0.36
CA VAL A 138 -37.30 36.50 0.55
C VAL A 138 -37.74 36.22 1.98
N PHE A 139 -36.78 35.84 2.81
CA PHE A 139 -36.98 35.58 4.23
C PHE A 139 -36.06 36.47 5.05
N SER A 140 -36.60 37.03 6.13
CA SER A 140 -35.83 37.85 7.06
C SER A 140 -35.57 37.04 8.32
N PHE A 141 -34.31 36.93 8.73
CA PHE A 141 -33.92 36.25 9.96
C PHE A 141 -32.77 37.01 10.62
N CYS A 142 -32.90 37.36 11.90
CA CYS A 142 -31.93 38.16 12.65
C CYS A 142 -31.48 39.44 11.88
N ASP A 143 -32.44 40.22 11.37
CA ASP A 143 -32.24 41.45 10.59
C ASP A 143 -31.45 41.28 9.28
N LYS A 144 -31.37 40.05 8.75
CA LYS A 144 -30.75 39.74 7.46
C LYS A 144 -31.71 39.14 6.48
N LEU A 145 -31.54 39.53 5.21
CA LEU A 145 -32.38 39.10 4.10
C LEU A 145 -31.73 37.94 3.34
N PHE A 146 -32.46 36.83 3.28
CA PHE A 146 -32.12 35.63 2.56
C PHE A 146 -33.00 35.49 1.32
N GLY A 147 -32.39 35.13 0.20
CA GLY A 147 -33.10 34.66 -0.98
C GLY A 147 -33.34 33.16 -0.83
N LEU A 148 -34.59 32.75 -0.95
CA LEU A 148 -35.00 31.36 -0.85
C LEU A 148 -35.57 30.86 -2.18
N MET A 149 -35.29 29.60 -2.49
CA MET A 149 -35.88 28.89 -3.62
C MET A 149 -36.41 27.53 -3.14
N VAL A 150 -37.70 27.28 -3.34
CA VAL A 150 -38.31 25.98 -3.02
C VAL A 150 -37.81 24.94 -4.02
N LYS A 151 -37.14 23.87 -3.56
CA LYS A 151 -36.58 22.80 -4.41
C LYS A 151 -37.53 21.64 -4.58
N ASP A 152 -38.08 21.17 -3.46
CA ASP A 152 -38.91 19.98 -3.42
C ASP A 152 -39.97 20.12 -2.33
N ILE A 153 -41.13 19.53 -2.58
CA ILE A 153 -42.26 19.52 -1.65
C ILE A 153 -42.79 18.10 -1.57
N GLU A 154 -42.83 17.56 -0.36
CA GLU A 154 -43.39 16.26 -0.05
C GLU A 154 -44.74 16.43 0.66
N ALA A 155 -45.76 15.74 0.19
CA ALA A 155 -47.09 15.74 0.79
C ALA A 155 -47.08 15.02 2.13
N MET A 156 -47.89 15.51 3.07
CA MET A 156 -48.11 14.87 4.35
C MET A 156 -48.86 13.55 4.17
N ASP A 157 -48.43 12.50 4.88
CA ASP A 157 -49.13 11.21 4.86
C ASP A 157 -50.54 11.38 5.45
N ALA A 158 -51.56 10.94 4.71
CA ALA A 158 -52.96 11.01 5.09
C ALA A 158 -53.27 10.29 6.43
N SER A 159 -52.39 9.38 6.85
CA SER A 159 -52.48 8.63 8.12
C SER A 159 -52.20 9.51 9.34
N ILE A 160 -51.32 10.52 9.20
CA ILE A 160 -50.94 11.46 10.27
C ILE A 160 -52.09 12.43 10.56
N LEU A 161 -52.85 12.83 9.54
CA LEU A 161 -54.06 13.65 9.69
C LEU A 161 -55.18 12.95 10.49
N LYS A 162 -55.12 11.61 10.63
CA LYS A 162 -56.09 10.79 11.38
C LYS A 162 -55.59 10.32 12.76
N GLY A 163 -54.35 10.64 13.14
CA GLY A 163 -53.78 10.30 14.45
C GLY A 163 -53.21 8.88 14.57
N GLU A 164 -52.96 8.18 13.46
CA GLU A 164 -52.33 6.84 13.45
C GLU A 164 -50.79 6.93 13.27
N PRO A 165 -50.00 5.96 13.78
CA PRO A 165 -48.54 5.97 13.64
C PRO A 165 -48.11 5.81 12.16
N ALA A 166 -47.08 6.56 11.78
CA ALA A 166 -46.60 6.66 10.40
C ALA A 166 -46.21 5.28 9.81
N THR A 167 -46.95 4.83 8.79
CA THR A 167 -46.51 3.72 7.95
C THR A 167 -45.38 4.22 7.05
N GLY A 168 -44.21 3.57 7.06
CA GLY A 168 -43.02 3.97 6.31
C GLY A 168 -43.11 3.90 4.78
N LYS A 169 -44.21 4.36 4.17
CA LYS A 169 -44.34 4.57 2.72
C LYS A 169 -43.57 5.82 2.32
N LYS A 170 -42.93 5.77 1.14
CA LYS A 170 -42.25 6.94 0.54
C LYS A 170 -43.25 8.09 0.39
N GLN A 171 -42.88 9.26 0.91
CA GLN A 171 -43.69 10.47 0.83
C GLN A 171 -43.92 10.86 -0.63
N GLN A 172 -45.12 11.31 -0.98
CA GLN A 172 -45.49 11.66 -2.35
C GLN A 172 -44.97 13.07 -2.68
N LYS A 173 -44.15 13.19 -3.72
CA LYS A 173 -43.71 14.50 -4.23
C LYS A 173 -44.87 15.23 -4.91
N ILE A 174 -45.02 16.52 -4.63
CA ILE A 174 -46.07 17.39 -5.16
C ILE A 174 -45.47 18.69 -5.70
N ASP A 175 -46.04 19.23 -6.76
CA ASP A 175 -45.54 20.49 -7.36
C ASP A 175 -46.03 21.74 -6.61
N ILE A 176 -47.21 21.65 -5.97
CA ILE A 176 -47.86 22.75 -5.25
C ILE A 176 -48.46 22.21 -3.95
N GLY A 177 -48.17 22.87 -2.84
CA GLY A 177 -48.72 22.52 -1.53
C GLY A 177 -49.07 23.72 -0.66
N LEU A 178 -49.88 23.47 0.36
CA LEU A 178 -50.25 24.41 1.41
C LEU A 178 -49.44 24.10 2.68
N MET A 179 -48.69 25.10 3.15
CA MET A 179 -47.95 25.02 4.40
C MET A 179 -48.90 25.02 5.59
N ILE A 180 -48.69 24.08 6.51
CA ILE A 180 -49.45 23.94 7.75
C ILE A 180 -48.49 23.94 8.94
N GLY A 181 -48.98 24.23 10.14
CA GLY A 181 -48.11 24.40 11.32
C GLY A 181 -47.28 23.16 11.72
N ASN A 182 -47.64 21.98 11.22
CA ASN A 182 -46.91 20.72 11.41
C ASN A 182 -46.06 20.30 10.20
N SER A 183 -45.91 21.18 9.19
CA SER A 183 -44.97 20.98 8.08
C SER A 183 -43.53 21.05 8.61
N GLN A 184 -42.64 20.23 8.04
CA GLN A 184 -41.20 20.29 8.30
C GLN A 184 -40.50 21.07 7.20
N VAL A 185 -39.60 21.98 7.57
CA VAL A 185 -38.79 22.75 6.62
C VAL A 185 -37.35 22.31 6.74
N ILE A 186 -36.74 22.01 5.60
CA ILE A 186 -35.35 21.57 5.49
C ILE A 186 -34.60 22.58 4.65
N PHE A 187 -33.56 23.19 5.20
CA PHE A 187 -32.72 24.14 4.47
C PHE A 187 -31.52 23.46 3.81
N GLU A 188 -31.25 23.85 2.58
CA GLU A 188 -30.06 23.47 1.82
C GLU A 188 -29.33 24.74 1.38
N LYS A 189 -28.02 24.81 1.56
CA LYS A 189 -27.25 25.97 1.06
C LYS A 189 -27.15 25.91 -0.47
N ALA A 190 -27.14 27.07 -1.13
CA ALA A 190 -26.78 27.11 -2.55
C ALA A 190 -25.32 26.68 -2.77
N GLU A 191 -25.01 26.02 -3.89
CA GLU A 191 -23.68 25.42 -4.18
C GLU A 191 -22.50 26.41 -4.04
N ASN A 192 -22.74 27.69 -4.32
CA ASN A 192 -21.74 28.76 -4.27
C ASN A 192 -21.87 29.68 -3.04
N SER A 193 -22.75 29.35 -2.09
CA SER A 193 -22.98 30.18 -0.90
C SER A 193 -21.97 29.89 0.20
N SER A 194 -21.54 30.95 0.90
CA SER A 194 -20.68 30.86 2.09
C SER A 194 -21.48 30.70 3.40
N ILE A 195 -22.81 30.51 3.32
CA ILE A 195 -23.66 30.37 4.50
C ILE A 195 -23.34 29.08 5.27
N THR A 196 -23.26 29.19 6.59
CA THR A 196 -23.02 28.04 7.48
C THR A 196 -24.29 27.72 8.27
N LEU A 197 -24.94 26.60 7.96
CA LEU A 197 -26.15 26.14 8.64
C LEU A 197 -25.83 25.10 9.73
N VAL A 198 -26.28 25.36 10.96
CA VAL A 198 -26.18 24.45 12.12
C VAL A 198 -27.57 23.99 12.54
N GLY A 199 -27.70 22.80 13.14
CA GLY A 199 -29.01 22.24 13.54
C GLY A 199 -29.44 21.02 12.73
N LYS A 200 -30.65 20.52 13.00
CA LYS A 200 -31.20 19.27 12.43
C LYS A 200 -32.06 19.51 11.19
N ALA A 201 -32.66 20.69 11.05
CA ALA A 201 -33.46 21.14 9.91
C ALA A 201 -32.63 21.55 8.68
N LYS A 202 -31.54 20.83 8.41
CA LYS A 202 -30.74 20.95 7.19
C LYS A 202 -30.72 19.63 6.45
N THR A 203 -30.59 19.67 5.13
CA THR A 203 -30.37 18.45 4.35
C THR A 203 -29.12 17.79 4.92
N LYS A 204 -29.23 16.54 5.39
CA LYS A 204 -28.06 15.70 5.61
C LYS A 204 -27.45 15.51 4.23
N GLU A 205 -26.52 16.38 3.84
CA GLU A 205 -25.69 16.15 2.67
C GLU A 205 -25.22 14.71 2.81
N ALA A 206 -25.66 13.86 1.89
CA ALA A 206 -25.20 12.50 1.82
C ALA A 206 -23.71 12.62 1.50
N ARG A 207 -22.86 12.71 2.53
CA ARG A 207 -21.43 12.50 2.36
C ARG A 207 -21.36 11.17 1.63
N GLN A 208 -20.96 11.21 0.36
CA GLN A 208 -20.65 10.00 -0.37
C GLN A 208 -19.75 9.20 0.55
N THR A 209 -20.23 8.04 0.96
CA THR A 209 -19.46 7.16 1.84
C THR A 209 -18.11 6.99 1.17
N ILE A 210 -17.05 7.48 1.82
CA ILE A 210 -15.68 7.55 1.28
C ILE A 210 -15.20 6.14 0.87
N ILE A 211 -15.90 5.10 1.33
CA ILE A 211 -15.58 3.69 1.15
C ILE A 211 -16.83 2.99 0.59
N ASN A 212 -16.67 2.34 -0.56
CA ASN A 212 -17.64 1.35 -1.03
C ASN A 212 -17.53 0.11 -0.12
N PRO A 213 -18.64 -0.35 0.50
CA PRO A 213 -18.61 -1.48 1.43
C PRO A 213 -18.32 -2.84 0.75
N ASP A 214 -18.43 -2.95 -0.57
CA ASP A 214 -18.25 -4.20 -1.32
C ASP A 214 -16.82 -4.37 -1.87
N TRP A 215 -15.80 -4.36 -1.00
CA TRP A 215 -14.43 -4.60 -1.42
C TRP A 215 -14.06 -6.08 -1.25
N ASN A 216 -13.43 -6.68 -2.28
CA ASN A 216 -12.93 -8.05 -2.24
C ASN A 216 -11.46 -8.05 -2.67
N PHE A 217 -10.57 -8.49 -1.77
CA PHE A 217 -9.11 -8.45 -1.92
C PHE A 217 -8.62 -9.12 -3.20
N GLU A 218 -9.19 -10.28 -3.55
CA GLU A 218 -8.81 -11.03 -4.76
C GLU A 218 -9.17 -10.27 -6.05
N LYS A 219 -10.30 -9.56 -6.04
CA LYS A 219 -10.74 -8.73 -7.18
C LYS A 219 -9.87 -7.49 -7.37
N MET A 220 -9.18 -7.04 -6.33
CA MET A 220 -8.29 -5.87 -6.39
C MET A 220 -6.87 -6.22 -6.85
N GLY A 221 -6.58 -7.49 -7.08
CA GLY A 221 -5.29 -7.95 -7.59
C GLY A 221 -4.16 -7.82 -6.56
N ILE A 222 -4.48 -7.80 -5.27
CA ILE A 222 -3.49 -7.88 -4.19
C ILE A 222 -3.54 -9.31 -3.63
N GLY A 223 -2.41 -10.02 -3.68
CA GLY A 223 -2.27 -11.35 -3.09
C GLY A 223 -1.25 -11.33 -1.95
N GLY A 224 -1.51 -12.07 -0.88
CA GLY A 224 -0.54 -12.36 0.18
C GLY A 224 -0.29 -11.27 1.21
N LEU A 225 -1.00 -10.13 1.16
CA LEU A 225 -0.81 -8.97 2.03
C LEU A 225 -2.05 -8.63 2.87
N ASP A 226 -2.94 -9.61 3.09
CA ASP A 226 -4.23 -9.41 3.76
C ASP A 226 -4.07 -8.93 5.21
N LYS A 227 -3.04 -9.40 5.91
CA LYS A 227 -2.77 -9.04 7.31
C LYS A 227 -2.30 -7.59 7.42
N GLU A 228 -1.32 -7.22 6.60
CA GLU A 228 -0.72 -5.89 6.53
C GLU A 228 -1.78 -4.86 6.11
N PHE A 229 -2.57 -5.20 5.09
CA PHE A 229 -3.66 -4.35 4.62
C PHE A 229 -4.74 -4.17 5.69
N SER A 230 -5.18 -5.24 6.35
CA SER A 230 -6.17 -5.18 7.43
C SER A 230 -5.66 -4.33 8.61
N ALA A 231 -4.37 -4.41 8.93
CA ALA A 231 -3.74 -3.59 9.95
C ALA A 231 -3.72 -2.10 9.56
N ILE A 232 -3.38 -1.77 8.31
CA ILE A 232 -3.45 -0.40 7.78
C ILE A 232 -4.89 0.10 7.83
N PHE A 233 -5.86 -0.72 7.41
CA PHE A 233 -7.26 -0.36 7.39
C PHE A 233 -7.80 -0.03 8.77
N ARG A 234 -7.52 -0.90 9.75
CA ARG A 234 -7.91 -0.65 11.14
C ARG A 234 -7.26 0.60 11.73
N ARG A 235 -5.98 0.87 11.42
CA ARG A 235 -5.23 1.98 12.04
C ARG A 235 -5.47 3.32 11.36
N ALA A 236 -5.53 3.37 10.03
CA ALA A 236 -5.63 4.61 9.27
C ALA A 236 -7.06 4.94 8.83
N PHE A 237 -7.82 3.94 8.40
CA PHE A 237 -9.13 4.16 7.77
C PHE A 237 -10.31 4.09 8.74
N ALA A 238 -10.19 3.37 9.86
CA ALA A 238 -11.27 3.25 10.84
C ALA A 238 -11.86 4.61 11.26
N SER A 239 -11.01 5.58 11.60
CA SER A 239 -11.47 6.93 11.99
C SER A 239 -12.26 7.67 10.88
N ARG A 240 -12.08 7.30 9.62
CA ARG A 240 -12.74 7.91 8.46
C ARG A 240 -14.00 7.14 8.03
N VAL A 241 -14.15 5.88 8.46
CA VAL A 241 -15.33 5.04 8.22
C VAL A 241 -16.45 5.37 9.21
N PHE A 242 -16.09 5.64 10.47
CA PHE A 242 -17.07 5.90 11.52
C PHE A 242 -17.77 7.26 11.34
N PRO A 243 -19.03 7.39 11.79
CA PRO A 243 -19.75 8.66 11.79
C PRO A 243 -18.95 9.77 12.50
N PRO A 244 -18.90 10.99 11.93
CA PRO A 244 -18.08 12.09 12.44
C PRO A 244 -18.47 12.48 13.87
N ASP A 245 -19.76 12.42 14.22
CA ASP A 245 -20.26 12.74 15.56
C ASP A 245 -19.56 11.91 16.65
N ILE A 246 -19.30 10.63 16.37
CA ILE A 246 -18.64 9.71 17.30
C ILE A 246 -17.13 10.00 17.37
N VAL A 247 -16.52 10.37 16.25
CA VAL A 247 -15.08 10.71 16.17
C VAL A 247 -14.79 12.03 16.88
N GLU A 248 -15.66 13.03 16.72
CA GLU A 248 -15.58 14.31 17.42
C GLU A 248 -15.75 14.14 18.93
N GLN A 249 -16.71 13.31 19.37
CA GLN A 249 -16.87 12.96 20.79
C GLN A 249 -15.64 12.27 21.38
N MET A 250 -14.95 11.43 20.60
CA MET A 250 -13.70 10.79 21.02
C MET A 250 -12.49 11.73 20.98
N GLY A 251 -12.58 12.90 20.33
CA GLY A 251 -11.47 13.83 20.16
C GLY A 251 -10.30 13.25 19.35
N CYS A 252 -10.53 12.20 18.56
CA CYS A 252 -9.48 11.54 17.80
C CYS A 252 -9.14 12.33 16.54
N LYS A 253 -7.86 12.67 16.36
CA LYS A 253 -7.38 13.23 15.09
C LYS A 253 -7.24 12.13 14.04
N HIS A 254 -7.59 12.44 12.79
CA HIS A 254 -7.38 11.51 11.69
C HIS A 254 -5.89 11.31 11.40
N VAL A 255 -5.52 10.09 11.04
CA VAL A 255 -4.16 9.74 10.60
C VAL A 255 -3.86 10.47 9.28
N LYS A 256 -2.76 11.23 9.28
CA LYS A 256 -2.32 12.04 8.12
C LYS A 256 -1.39 11.29 7.18
N GLY A 257 -0.57 10.36 7.70
CA GLY A 257 0.49 9.73 6.93
C GLY A 257 0.62 8.22 7.17
N ILE A 258 0.76 7.48 6.08
CA ILE A 258 1.10 6.05 6.05
C ILE A 258 2.46 5.92 5.34
N MET A 259 3.40 5.20 5.94
CA MET A 259 4.68 4.87 5.31
C MET A 259 4.79 3.37 5.07
N LEU A 260 4.96 3.00 3.80
CA LEU A 260 5.16 1.63 3.36
C LEU A 260 6.65 1.45 3.04
N PHE A 261 7.32 0.50 3.70
CA PHE A 261 8.72 0.21 3.44
C PHE A 261 8.98 -1.28 3.36
N GLY A 262 10.05 -1.69 2.68
CA GLY A 262 10.39 -3.10 2.53
C GLY A 262 11.26 -3.35 1.29
N PRO A 263 11.70 -4.59 1.08
CA PRO A 263 12.52 -4.95 -0.08
C PRO A 263 11.85 -4.59 -1.42
N PRO A 264 12.63 -4.30 -2.47
CA PRO A 264 12.09 -4.00 -3.80
C PRO A 264 11.29 -5.21 -4.33
N GLY A 265 10.35 -4.95 -5.25
CA GLY A 265 9.55 -6.01 -5.88
C GLY A 265 8.40 -6.60 -5.05
N CYS A 266 8.18 -6.16 -3.81
CA CYS A 266 7.11 -6.69 -2.93
C CYS A 266 5.74 -5.99 -3.08
N GLY A 267 5.51 -5.26 -4.18
CA GLY A 267 4.17 -4.71 -4.47
C GLY A 267 3.77 -3.45 -3.70
N LYS A 268 4.72 -2.70 -3.11
CA LYS A 268 4.44 -1.46 -2.35
C LYS A 268 3.67 -0.41 -3.18
N THR A 269 4.13 -0.15 -4.40
CA THR A 269 3.47 0.78 -5.35
C THR A 269 2.09 0.30 -5.76
N LEU A 270 1.91 -1.01 -5.95
CA LEU A 270 0.60 -1.59 -6.27
C LEU A 270 -0.36 -1.40 -5.09
N MET A 271 0.08 -1.69 -3.86
CA MET A 271 -0.71 -1.50 -2.65
C MET A 271 -1.17 -0.04 -2.49
N ALA A 272 -0.28 0.94 -2.65
CA ALA A 272 -0.62 2.35 -2.53
C ALA A 272 -1.65 2.79 -3.59
N ARG A 273 -1.50 2.34 -4.84
CA ARG A 273 -2.46 2.63 -5.93
C ARG A 273 -3.83 2.01 -5.65
N GLN A 274 -3.87 0.78 -5.17
CA GLN A 274 -5.14 0.12 -4.84
C GLN A 274 -5.82 0.75 -3.63
N ILE A 275 -5.06 1.18 -2.61
CA ILE A 275 -5.60 1.98 -1.49
C ILE A 275 -6.26 3.26 -2.03
N GLY A 276 -5.56 3.97 -2.93
CA GLY A 276 -6.08 5.19 -3.56
C GLY A 276 -7.34 4.95 -4.40
N LYS A 277 -7.46 3.81 -5.08
CA LYS A 277 -8.65 3.42 -5.87
C LYS A 277 -9.81 2.90 -5.00
N MET A 278 -9.49 2.23 -3.90
CA MET A 278 -10.48 1.65 -2.97
C MET A 278 -11.25 2.72 -2.22
N LEU A 279 -10.51 3.71 -1.73
CA LEU A 279 -11.10 4.91 -1.19
C LEU A 279 -11.71 5.59 -2.40
N ASN A 280 -13.04 5.61 -2.50
CA ASN A 280 -13.80 6.27 -3.57
C ASN A 280 -13.69 7.81 -3.46
N ALA A 281 -12.52 8.26 -3.02
CA ALA A 281 -12.03 9.61 -2.99
C ALA A 281 -11.67 10.03 -4.43
N ARG A 282 -11.37 11.32 -4.56
CA ARG A 282 -10.89 11.89 -5.82
C ARG A 282 -9.64 11.18 -6.31
N GLU A 283 -9.35 11.34 -7.60
CA GLU A 283 -8.18 10.74 -8.24
C GLU A 283 -6.90 11.01 -7.43
N PRO A 284 -6.15 9.96 -7.02
CA PRO A 284 -4.97 10.12 -6.18
C PRO A 284 -3.85 10.81 -6.95
N LYS A 285 -3.19 11.81 -6.33
CA LYS A 285 -2.01 12.43 -6.91
C LYS A 285 -0.80 11.57 -6.63
N ILE A 286 -0.26 10.94 -7.67
CA ILE A 286 0.96 10.12 -7.59
C ILE A 286 2.12 10.98 -8.05
N VAL A 287 3.14 11.12 -7.20
CA VAL A 287 4.35 11.88 -7.48
C VAL A 287 5.56 11.00 -7.18
N ASN A 288 6.52 10.96 -8.10
CA ASN A 288 7.77 10.26 -7.84
C ASN A 288 8.76 11.19 -7.10
N GLY A 289 9.50 10.69 -6.11
CA GLY A 289 10.46 11.48 -5.33
C GLY A 289 11.41 12.32 -6.18
N PRO A 290 12.12 11.74 -7.16
CA PRO A 290 13.00 12.48 -8.06
C PRO A 290 12.31 13.56 -8.90
N GLU A 291 11.02 13.40 -9.22
CA GLU A 291 10.25 14.34 -10.05
C GLU A 291 10.06 15.70 -9.37
N ILE A 292 10.12 15.72 -8.04
CA ILE A 292 9.97 16.94 -7.23
C ILE A 292 11.26 17.78 -7.25
N LEU A 293 12.40 17.15 -7.51
CA LEU A 293 13.72 17.78 -7.40
C LEU A 293 14.09 18.52 -8.70
N ASN A 294 14.02 19.85 -8.66
CA ASN A 294 14.55 20.71 -9.72
C ASN A 294 15.93 21.29 -9.34
N LYS A 295 16.73 21.60 -10.36
CA LYS A 295 18.05 22.23 -10.20
C LYS A 295 17.97 23.69 -9.74
N TYR A 296 16.82 24.34 -9.95
CA TYR A 296 16.59 25.73 -9.56
C TYR A 296 16.16 25.81 -8.10
N VAL A 297 16.88 26.61 -7.32
CA VAL A 297 16.62 26.83 -5.89
C VAL A 297 15.20 27.40 -5.70
N GLY A 298 14.41 26.78 -4.82
CA GLY A 298 13.04 27.20 -4.50
C GLY A 298 11.94 26.60 -5.39
N GLU A 299 12.26 26.08 -6.58
CA GLU A 299 11.24 25.43 -7.43
C GLU A 299 10.73 24.12 -6.81
N SER A 300 11.62 23.30 -6.24
CA SER A 300 11.26 22.05 -5.58
C SER A 300 10.29 22.28 -4.41
N GLU A 301 10.47 23.37 -3.66
CA GLU A 301 9.55 23.77 -2.58
C GLU A 301 8.21 24.27 -3.12
N ALA A 302 8.24 25.06 -4.20
CA ALA A 302 7.04 25.55 -4.85
C ALA A 302 6.19 24.38 -5.39
N ASN A 303 6.82 23.35 -5.94
CA ASN A 303 6.14 22.13 -6.42
C ASN A 303 5.43 21.40 -5.27
N ILE A 304 6.09 21.26 -4.11
CA ILE A 304 5.42 20.72 -2.91
C ILE A 304 4.25 21.61 -2.49
N ARG A 305 4.42 22.94 -2.45
CA ARG A 305 3.32 23.85 -2.08
C ARG A 305 2.12 23.73 -3.01
N LYS A 306 2.36 23.64 -4.32
CA LYS A 306 1.31 23.43 -5.33
C LYS A 306 0.55 22.12 -5.11
N LEU A 307 1.26 21.04 -4.73
CA LEU A 307 0.64 19.74 -4.49
C LEU A 307 -0.41 19.78 -3.36
N PHE A 308 -0.14 20.52 -2.30
CA PHE A 308 -1.04 20.69 -1.14
C PHE A 308 -2.05 21.86 -1.29
N ALA A 309 -1.84 22.80 -2.22
CA ALA A 309 -2.65 24.01 -2.34
C ALA A 309 -4.15 23.72 -2.56
N GLU A 310 -4.48 22.78 -3.45
CA GLU A 310 -5.87 22.40 -3.71
C GLU A 310 -6.56 21.81 -2.47
N ALA A 311 -5.83 21.02 -1.68
CA ALA A 311 -6.36 20.44 -0.45
C ALA A 311 -6.55 21.51 0.64
N GLU A 312 -5.65 22.50 0.71
CA GLU A 312 -5.73 23.65 1.62
C GLU A 312 -6.90 24.58 1.29
N GLU A 313 -7.07 24.95 0.03
CA GLU A 313 -8.16 25.81 -0.42
C GLU A 313 -9.52 25.17 -0.14
N GLU A 314 -9.64 23.87 -0.37
CA GLU A 314 -10.87 23.14 -0.09
C GLU A 314 -11.13 22.96 1.41
N GLN A 315 -10.09 22.72 2.21
CA GLN A 315 -10.21 22.69 3.67
C GLN A 315 -10.70 24.05 4.20
N LYS A 316 -10.20 25.16 3.65
CA LYS A 316 -10.63 26.52 4.00
C LYS A 316 -12.07 26.80 3.57
N ARG A 317 -12.51 26.28 2.43
CA ARG A 317 -13.86 26.51 1.89
C ARG A 317 -14.95 25.65 2.56
N LEU A 318 -14.66 24.37 2.82
CA LEU A 318 -15.66 23.38 3.25
C LEU A 318 -15.45 22.86 4.68
N GLY A 319 -14.33 23.20 5.33
CA GLY A 319 -14.06 22.88 6.73
C GLY A 319 -14.15 21.38 7.02
N ALA A 320 -15.05 20.99 7.92
CA ALA A 320 -15.24 19.59 8.31
C ALA A 320 -15.87 18.72 7.20
N ASN A 321 -16.46 19.32 6.16
CA ASN A 321 -17.10 18.62 5.04
C ASN A 321 -16.16 18.44 3.83
N SER A 322 -14.89 18.82 3.94
CA SER A 322 -13.93 18.67 2.85
C SER A 322 -13.69 17.21 2.48
N GLY A 323 -13.63 16.92 1.18
CA GLY A 323 -13.30 15.59 0.68
C GLY A 323 -11.86 15.19 1.00
N LEU A 324 -11.61 13.88 1.05
CA LEU A 324 -10.27 13.35 1.27
C LEU A 324 -9.38 13.52 0.04
N HIS A 325 -8.23 14.16 0.22
CA HIS A 325 -7.16 14.25 -0.78
C HIS A 325 -6.06 13.24 -0.47
N ILE A 326 -5.75 12.37 -1.43
CA ILE A 326 -4.72 11.34 -1.29
C ILE A 326 -3.51 11.74 -2.12
N ILE A 327 -2.35 11.81 -1.47
CA ILE A 327 -1.06 12.12 -2.08
C ILE A 327 -0.14 10.91 -1.89
N ILE A 328 0.36 10.34 -2.98
CA ILE A 328 1.24 9.17 -2.98
C ILE A 328 2.63 9.61 -3.42
N PHE A 329 3.62 9.44 -2.56
CA PHE A 329 5.03 9.64 -2.86
C PHE A 329 5.72 8.29 -3.05
N ASP A 330 6.20 8.03 -4.27
CA ASP A 330 7.12 6.92 -4.52
C ASP A 330 8.57 7.36 -4.30
N GLU A 331 9.45 6.43 -3.92
CA GLU A 331 10.88 6.68 -3.64
C GLU A 331 11.12 7.90 -2.72
N LEU A 332 10.41 7.92 -1.57
CA LEU A 332 10.47 9.04 -0.62
C LEU A 332 11.90 9.30 -0.10
N ASP A 333 12.77 8.29 -0.09
CA ASP A 333 14.20 8.39 0.27
C ASP A 333 15.03 9.25 -0.70
N ALA A 334 14.54 9.53 -1.91
CA ALA A 334 15.18 10.47 -2.81
C ALA A 334 15.07 11.93 -2.29
N ILE A 335 13.91 12.29 -1.71
CA ILE A 335 13.62 13.64 -1.25
C ILE A 335 13.87 13.85 0.25
N CYS A 336 13.65 12.82 1.06
CA CYS A 336 13.60 12.91 2.52
C CYS A 336 14.79 12.25 3.22
N LYS A 337 16.00 12.57 2.78
CA LYS A 337 17.24 12.06 3.40
C LYS A 337 17.47 12.68 4.79
N GLN A 338 18.22 11.99 5.64
CA GLN A 338 18.69 12.57 6.91
C GLN A 338 19.40 13.91 6.68
N ARG A 339 18.97 14.93 7.43
CA ARG A 339 19.60 16.25 7.43
C ARG A 339 21.03 16.17 7.93
N GLY A 340 21.94 16.91 7.28
CA GLY A 340 23.34 17.05 7.72
C GLY A 340 24.31 15.93 7.32
N THR A 341 23.87 14.86 6.64
CA THR A 341 24.76 13.77 6.18
C THR A 341 25.53 14.03 4.87
N GLY A 342 25.38 15.19 4.23
CA GLY A 342 26.04 15.49 2.94
C GLY A 342 26.74 16.84 2.93
N ALA A 343 28.07 16.85 2.81
CA ALA A 343 28.87 18.05 2.55
C ALA A 343 28.80 18.53 1.07
N SER A 344 28.09 17.79 0.20
CA SER A 344 28.14 17.96 -1.27
C SER A 344 26.80 18.23 -1.96
N SER A 345 25.67 18.26 -1.22
CA SER A 345 24.37 18.65 -1.78
C SER A 345 24.02 20.08 -1.35
N THR A 346 23.53 20.89 -2.28
CA THR A 346 23.25 22.35 -2.21
C THR A 346 22.20 22.79 -1.16
N GLY A 347 21.98 22.03 -0.08
CA GLY A 347 20.98 22.33 0.96
C GLY A 347 19.52 22.18 0.50
N VAL A 348 19.28 22.00 -0.80
CA VAL A 348 17.93 21.89 -1.40
C VAL A 348 17.13 20.73 -0.80
N HIS A 349 17.78 19.60 -0.49
CA HIS A 349 17.10 18.48 0.16
C HIS A 349 16.55 18.84 1.54
N ASP A 350 17.31 19.58 2.34
CA ASP A 350 16.90 19.94 3.70
C ASP A 350 15.71 20.91 3.69
N THR A 351 15.69 21.85 2.74
CA THR A 351 14.57 22.81 2.64
C THR A 351 13.29 22.16 2.13
N VAL A 352 13.39 21.20 1.20
CA VAL A 352 12.28 20.36 0.72
C VAL A 352 11.67 19.55 1.86
N VAL A 353 12.49 18.92 2.71
CA VAL A 353 12.02 18.18 3.90
C VAL A 353 11.29 19.09 4.87
N ASN A 354 11.86 20.27 5.18
CA ASN A 354 11.22 21.23 6.08
C ASN A 354 9.87 21.73 5.51
N GLN A 355 9.79 21.94 4.20
CA GLN A 355 8.55 22.36 3.53
C GLN A 355 7.48 21.27 3.60
N LEU A 356 7.84 19.99 3.38
CA LEU A 356 6.91 18.86 3.52
C LEU A 356 6.41 18.72 4.97
N LEU A 357 7.32 18.83 5.94
CA LEU A 357 6.99 18.81 7.37
C LEU A 357 6.01 19.92 7.76
N SER A 358 6.26 21.13 7.28
CA SER A 358 5.39 22.29 7.51
C SER A 358 4.01 22.09 6.90
N LYS A 359 3.88 21.40 5.76
CA LYS A 359 2.58 21.12 5.14
C LYS A 359 1.78 20.01 5.84
N ILE A 360 2.45 19.03 6.45
CA ILE A 360 1.76 17.93 7.17
C ILE A 360 1.37 18.36 8.59
N ASP A 361 2.25 19.06 9.29
CA ASP A 361 2.17 19.33 10.74
C ASP A 361 2.19 20.82 11.11
N GLY A 362 2.09 21.70 10.10
CA GLY A 362 2.14 23.15 10.32
C GLY A 362 0.96 23.71 11.11
N VAL A 363 0.98 25.04 11.25
CA VAL A 363 -0.01 25.82 12.01
C VAL A 363 -1.41 25.63 11.45
N GLU A 364 -1.54 25.53 10.12
CA GLU A 364 -2.79 25.15 9.46
C GLU A 364 -2.89 23.61 9.37
N GLN A 365 -3.56 23.00 10.35
CA GLN A 365 -3.74 21.55 10.37
C GLN A 365 -4.76 21.10 9.31
N LEU A 366 -4.26 20.41 8.29
CA LEU A 366 -5.08 19.76 7.27
C LEU A 366 -5.55 18.39 7.78
N ASN A 367 -6.85 18.26 8.04
CA ASN A 367 -7.47 16.99 8.46
C ASN A 367 -8.01 16.18 7.27
N ASN A 368 -8.16 16.80 6.11
CA ASN A 368 -8.68 16.22 4.88
C ASN A 368 -7.61 15.59 3.97
N ILE A 369 -6.36 15.48 4.41
CA ILE A 369 -5.27 14.90 3.62
C ILE A 369 -4.90 13.50 4.11
N LEU A 370 -4.42 12.66 3.21
CA LEU A 370 -3.73 11.42 3.49
C LEU A 370 -2.50 11.30 2.60
N VAL A 371 -1.33 11.25 3.21
CA VAL A 371 -0.05 11.10 2.54
C VAL A 371 0.42 9.64 2.65
N ILE A 372 0.70 8.99 1.54
CA ILE A 372 1.27 7.64 1.50
C ILE A 372 2.69 7.75 0.96
N GLY A 373 3.68 7.46 1.81
CA GLY A 373 5.09 7.44 1.42
C GLY A 373 5.59 6.02 1.20
N MET A 374 6.34 5.77 0.14
CA MET A 374 6.94 4.47 -0.15
C MET A 374 8.46 4.58 -0.21
N THR A 375 9.17 3.62 0.40
CA THR A 375 10.63 3.58 0.34
C THR A 375 11.17 2.16 0.41
N ASN A 376 12.33 1.91 -0.19
CA ASN A 376 13.09 0.67 -0.01
C ASN A 376 14.05 0.76 1.18
N ARG A 377 14.38 1.97 1.62
CA ARG A 377 15.46 2.27 2.57
C ARG A 377 14.95 3.15 3.71
N PRO A 378 14.25 2.57 4.70
CA PRO A 378 13.75 3.33 5.84
C PRO A 378 14.89 3.95 6.68
N ASP A 379 16.10 3.40 6.60
CA ASP A 379 17.31 3.88 7.28
C ASP A 379 17.76 5.27 6.81
N LEU A 380 17.44 5.64 5.56
CA LEU A 380 17.85 6.93 5.00
C LEU A 380 16.87 8.06 5.31
N ILE A 381 15.66 7.74 5.77
CA ILE A 381 14.58 8.71 5.97
C ILE A 381 14.85 9.55 7.22
N ASP A 382 14.50 10.84 7.17
CA ASP A 382 14.58 11.73 8.34
C ASP A 382 13.62 11.29 9.47
N ASP A 383 14.16 11.09 10.67
CA ASP A 383 13.42 10.68 11.86
C ASP A 383 12.28 11.65 12.25
N ALA A 384 12.36 12.92 11.84
CA ALA A 384 11.32 13.90 12.09
C ALA A 384 10.03 13.59 11.32
N LEU A 385 10.10 12.99 10.13
CA LEU A 385 8.92 12.53 9.38
C LEU A 385 8.30 11.30 10.05
N MET A 386 9.12 10.49 10.72
CA MET A 386 8.76 9.24 11.39
C MET A 386 8.06 9.41 12.74
N ARG A 387 7.83 10.65 13.19
CA ARG A 387 7.15 10.93 14.46
C ARG A 387 5.63 10.77 14.33
N PRO A 388 4.94 10.26 15.38
CA PRO A 388 3.49 10.21 15.42
C PRO A 388 2.86 11.60 15.14
N GLY A 389 1.74 11.63 14.42
CA GLY A 389 1.11 12.86 13.91
C GLY A 389 1.52 13.24 12.47
N ARG A 390 2.62 12.68 11.96
CA ARG A 390 3.06 12.79 10.56
C ARG A 390 2.88 11.43 9.86
N PHE A 391 3.94 10.66 9.66
CA PHE A 391 3.86 9.26 9.26
C PHE A 391 3.67 8.36 10.48
N GLU A 392 2.43 8.28 10.95
CA GLU A 392 2.06 7.54 12.15
C GLU A 392 2.02 6.03 11.91
N VAL A 393 1.46 5.61 10.77
CA VAL A 393 1.36 4.19 10.42
C VAL A 393 2.56 3.80 9.58
N LYS A 394 3.46 3.02 10.16
CA LYS A 394 4.63 2.45 9.49
C LYS A 394 4.35 0.98 9.23
N MET A 395 4.35 0.57 7.97
CA MET A 395 4.13 -0.83 7.59
C MET A 395 5.34 -1.36 6.83
N GLU A 396 5.91 -2.44 7.35
CA GLU A 396 6.90 -3.24 6.65
C GLU A 396 6.15 -4.21 5.72
N ILE A 397 6.41 -4.12 4.42
CA ILE A 397 5.91 -5.05 3.41
C ILE A 397 7.05 -6.03 3.09
N GLY A 398 6.95 -7.23 3.65
CA GLY A 398 7.93 -8.30 3.47
C GLY A 398 7.73 -9.09 2.18
N LEU A 399 8.54 -10.14 2.04
CA LEU A 399 8.36 -11.16 1.00
C LEU A 399 7.05 -11.95 1.27
N PRO A 400 6.35 -12.40 0.22
CA PRO A 400 5.11 -13.14 0.39
C PRO A 400 5.35 -14.54 1.01
N ASP A 401 4.49 -14.89 1.96
CA ASP A 401 4.36 -16.26 2.48
C ASP A 401 3.97 -17.24 1.35
N GLU A 402 4.13 -18.54 1.55
CA GLU A 402 3.77 -19.57 0.56
C GLU A 402 2.32 -19.45 0.08
N LYS A 403 1.37 -19.26 1.01
CA LYS A 403 -0.04 -18.99 0.68
C LYS A 403 -0.21 -17.71 -0.13
N GLY A 404 0.58 -16.68 0.20
CA GLY A 404 0.60 -15.42 -0.55
C GLY A 404 1.14 -15.60 -1.96
N ARG A 405 2.18 -16.42 -2.15
CA ARG A 405 2.70 -16.76 -3.49
C ARG A 405 1.67 -17.48 -4.34
N VAL A 406 0.93 -18.43 -3.75
CA VAL A 406 -0.21 -19.09 -4.44
C VAL A 406 -1.24 -18.06 -4.89
N GLN A 407 -1.62 -17.12 -4.03
CA GLN A 407 -2.58 -16.06 -4.39
C GLN A 407 -2.04 -15.17 -5.52
N ILE A 408 -0.79 -14.73 -5.44
CA ILE A 408 -0.15 -13.89 -6.47
C ILE A 408 -0.10 -14.63 -7.82
N LEU A 409 0.39 -15.87 -7.84
CA LEU A 409 0.42 -16.70 -9.04
C LEU A 409 -0.98 -16.94 -9.60
N THR A 410 -1.98 -17.16 -8.73
CA THR A 410 -3.38 -17.32 -9.15
C THR A 410 -3.91 -16.05 -9.81
N ILE A 411 -3.60 -14.87 -9.27
CA ILE A 411 -4.01 -13.58 -9.86
C ILE A 411 -3.41 -13.39 -11.26
N HIS A 412 -2.10 -13.61 -11.42
CA HIS A 412 -1.42 -13.42 -12.70
C HIS A 412 -1.81 -14.50 -13.74
N THR A 413 -2.14 -15.71 -13.31
CA THR A 413 -2.59 -16.80 -14.19
C THR A 413 -4.09 -16.79 -14.47
N ASN A 414 -4.90 -16.04 -13.72
CA ASN A 414 -6.36 -16.02 -13.86
C ASN A 414 -6.81 -15.66 -15.28
N LYS A 415 -6.17 -14.64 -15.88
CA LYS A 415 -6.46 -14.23 -17.27
C LYS A 415 -6.10 -15.33 -18.27
N MET A 416 -5.00 -16.05 -18.06
CA MET A 416 -4.62 -17.17 -18.94
C MET A 416 -5.60 -18.32 -18.81
N ARG A 417 -6.05 -18.62 -17.59
CA ARG A 417 -7.06 -19.63 -17.29
C ARG A 417 -8.41 -19.30 -17.92
N SER A 418 -8.86 -18.04 -17.85
CA SER A 418 -10.14 -17.62 -18.44
C SER A 418 -10.18 -17.79 -19.97
N PHE A 419 -9.03 -17.75 -20.63
CA PHE A 419 -8.91 -17.96 -22.08
C PHE A 419 -8.43 -19.38 -22.46
N ASN A 420 -8.36 -20.34 -21.51
CA ASN A 420 -7.87 -21.71 -21.72
C ASN A 420 -6.45 -21.81 -22.34
N LEU A 421 -5.59 -20.82 -22.05
CA LEU A 421 -4.19 -20.76 -22.50
C LEU A 421 -3.20 -21.35 -21.49
N LEU A 422 -3.69 -21.83 -20.34
CA LEU A 422 -2.91 -22.55 -19.34
C LEU A 422 -3.24 -24.04 -19.45
N ALA A 423 -2.24 -24.88 -19.62
CA ALA A 423 -2.43 -26.32 -19.66
C ALA A 423 -2.83 -26.86 -18.27
N GLY A 424 -3.57 -27.97 -18.25
CA GLY A 424 -4.06 -28.60 -17.02
C GLY A 424 -2.98 -29.32 -16.20
N ASP A 425 -1.75 -29.39 -16.71
CA ASP A 425 -0.57 -29.95 -16.04
C ASP A 425 0.10 -28.97 -15.06
N VAL A 426 -0.29 -27.69 -15.08
CA VAL A 426 0.31 -26.65 -14.24
C VAL A 426 -0.38 -26.60 -12.87
N ASP A 427 0.33 -27.07 -11.84
CA ASP A 427 -0.08 -26.92 -10.45
C ASP A 427 0.54 -25.67 -9.80
N ILE A 428 -0.31 -24.74 -9.33
CA ILE A 428 0.15 -23.48 -8.73
C ILE A 428 0.77 -23.70 -7.33
N PRO A 429 0.16 -24.51 -6.43
CA PRO A 429 0.79 -24.93 -5.18
C PRO A 429 2.21 -25.49 -5.34
N GLU A 430 2.43 -26.35 -6.34
CA GLU A 430 3.77 -26.87 -6.66
C GLU A 430 4.74 -25.72 -6.99
N LEU A 431 4.37 -24.82 -7.91
CA LEU A 431 5.19 -23.66 -8.26
C LEU A 431 5.48 -22.75 -7.07
N ALA A 432 4.51 -22.55 -6.17
CA ALA A 432 4.69 -21.75 -4.96
C ALA A 432 5.68 -22.36 -3.96
N THR A 433 5.79 -23.69 -3.94
CA THR A 433 6.71 -24.44 -3.07
C THR A 433 8.15 -24.31 -3.57
N GLU A 434 8.35 -24.36 -4.88
CA GLU A 434 9.67 -24.23 -5.52
C GLU A 434 10.17 -22.77 -5.59
N THR A 435 9.26 -21.79 -5.68
CA THR A 435 9.59 -20.35 -5.75
C THR A 435 9.85 -19.71 -4.37
N LYS A 436 10.70 -20.33 -3.54
CA LYS A 436 11.05 -19.81 -2.22
C LYS A 436 11.72 -18.43 -2.33
N ASN A 437 11.31 -17.48 -1.49
CA ASN A 437 11.75 -16.07 -1.46
C ASN A 437 11.51 -15.22 -2.71
N TYR A 438 10.73 -15.68 -3.69
CA TYR A 438 10.37 -14.81 -4.81
C TYR A 438 9.48 -13.67 -4.32
N SER A 439 9.83 -12.46 -4.71
CA SER A 439 9.00 -11.27 -4.54
C SER A 439 7.84 -11.27 -5.54
N GLY A 440 6.83 -10.44 -5.32
CA GLY A 440 5.67 -10.35 -6.21
C GLY A 440 6.06 -10.02 -7.66
N ALA A 441 7.04 -9.13 -7.86
CA ALA A 441 7.56 -8.79 -9.18
C ALA A 441 8.33 -9.94 -9.84
N GLU A 442 9.05 -10.76 -9.06
CA GLU A 442 9.75 -11.93 -9.59
C GLU A 442 8.78 -13.06 -9.96
N LEU A 443 7.71 -13.25 -9.18
CA LEU A 443 6.62 -14.19 -9.54
C LEU A 443 5.91 -13.75 -10.83
N GLU A 444 5.64 -12.46 -10.98
CA GLU A 444 5.12 -11.91 -12.24
C GLU A 444 6.12 -12.14 -13.38
N GLY A 445 7.41 -11.90 -13.13
CA GLY A 445 8.50 -12.16 -14.05
C GLY A 445 8.56 -13.62 -14.50
N LEU A 446 8.39 -14.58 -13.58
CA LEU A 446 8.35 -16.01 -13.87
C LEU A 446 7.19 -16.37 -14.80
N VAL A 447 5.98 -15.87 -14.52
CA VAL A 447 4.81 -16.07 -15.39
C VAL A 447 5.05 -15.49 -16.78
N ARG A 448 5.64 -14.28 -16.85
CA ARG A 448 5.95 -13.62 -18.12
C ARG A 448 7.05 -14.35 -18.91
N ALA A 449 8.07 -14.88 -18.24
CA ALA A 449 9.12 -15.67 -18.86
C ALA A 449 8.55 -16.98 -19.42
N ALA A 450 7.72 -17.69 -18.65
CA ALA A 450 7.05 -18.91 -19.11
C ALA A 450 6.15 -18.64 -20.34
N GLN A 451 5.42 -17.52 -20.36
CA GLN A 451 4.66 -17.07 -21.53
C GLN A 451 5.57 -16.83 -22.75
N SER A 452 6.71 -16.15 -22.55
CA SER A 452 7.68 -15.88 -23.62
C SER A 452 8.26 -17.17 -24.18
N THR A 453 8.62 -18.12 -23.31
CA THR A 453 9.13 -19.45 -23.69
C THR A 453 8.08 -20.23 -24.48
N ALA A 454 6.84 -20.25 -24.02
CA ALA A 454 5.73 -20.88 -24.74
C ALA A 454 5.51 -20.23 -26.12
N MET A 455 5.50 -18.88 -26.21
CA MET A 455 5.39 -18.18 -27.50
C MET A 455 6.54 -18.54 -28.44
N ASN A 456 7.78 -18.60 -27.91
CA ASN A 456 8.97 -18.93 -28.70
C ASN A 456 8.92 -20.36 -29.26
N ARG A 457 8.30 -21.33 -28.57
CA ARG A 457 8.10 -22.70 -29.12
C ARG A 457 7.32 -22.72 -30.44
N HIS A 458 6.46 -21.73 -30.67
CA HIS A 458 5.60 -21.66 -31.85
C HIS A 458 6.14 -20.71 -32.93
N ILE A 459 7.19 -19.94 -32.64
CA ILE A 459 7.89 -19.10 -33.62
C ILE A 459 8.99 -19.95 -34.27
N LYS A 460 8.87 -20.24 -35.57
CA LYS A 460 9.95 -20.88 -36.32
C LYS A 460 11.04 -19.84 -36.60
N ALA A 461 12.26 -20.11 -36.16
CA ALA A 461 13.45 -19.34 -36.52
C ALA A 461 13.90 -19.64 -37.96
N THR A 462 13.05 -19.36 -38.94
CA THR A 462 13.45 -19.24 -40.35
C THR A 462 13.66 -17.76 -40.66
N SER A 463 14.44 -17.43 -41.68
CA SER A 463 14.87 -16.07 -42.06
C SER A 463 13.76 -15.02 -42.26
N THR A 464 12.49 -15.44 -42.29
CA THR A 464 11.30 -14.60 -42.16
C THR A 464 10.48 -15.06 -40.95
N VAL A 465 10.17 -14.14 -40.04
CA VAL A 465 9.30 -14.41 -38.87
C VAL A 465 7.86 -14.56 -39.37
N GLU A 466 7.50 -15.75 -39.83
CA GLU A 466 6.12 -16.10 -40.18
C GLU A 466 5.44 -16.72 -38.95
N VAL A 467 4.41 -16.04 -38.44
CA VAL A 467 3.57 -16.57 -37.36
C VAL A 467 2.52 -17.47 -37.99
N ASP A 468 2.62 -18.77 -37.72
CA ASP A 468 1.63 -19.77 -38.11
C ASP A 468 0.37 -19.60 -37.23
N MET A 469 -0.66 -18.93 -37.76
CA MET A 469 -1.90 -18.59 -37.04
C MET A 469 -2.60 -19.85 -36.47
N GLU A 470 -2.56 -20.99 -37.17
CA GLU A 470 -3.17 -22.24 -36.68
C GLU A 470 -2.44 -22.84 -35.47
N ARG A 471 -1.14 -22.58 -35.34
CA ARG A 471 -0.34 -23.00 -34.18
C ARG A 471 -0.48 -22.02 -33.02
N ALA A 472 -0.74 -20.75 -33.30
CA ALA A 472 -0.99 -19.73 -32.29
C ALA A 472 -2.31 -19.98 -31.54
N GLU A 473 -3.35 -20.48 -32.22
CA GLU A 473 -4.63 -20.83 -31.59
C GLU A 473 -4.54 -22.02 -30.63
N LYS A 474 -3.52 -22.89 -30.78
CA LYS A 474 -3.26 -24.03 -29.89
C LYS A 474 -2.21 -23.74 -28.82
N LEU A 475 -1.78 -22.49 -28.68
CA LEU A 475 -0.75 -22.12 -27.71
C LEU A 475 -1.26 -22.35 -26.28
N GLN A 476 -0.57 -23.22 -25.55
CA GLN A 476 -0.79 -23.41 -24.12
C GLN A 476 0.54 -23.37 -23.39
N VAL A 477 0.56 -22.64 -22.28
CA VAL A 477 1.70 -22.61 -21.36
C VAL A 477 1.64 -23.88 -20.50
N THR A 478 2.72 -24.64 -20.57
CA THR A 478 2.86 -25.98 -19.96
C THR A 478 3.70 -25.91 -18.69
N ARG A 479 3.66 -26.97 -17.87
CA ARG A 479 4.52 -27.10 -16.68
C ARG A 479 6.00 -26.95 -17.04
N SER A 480 6.44 -27.55 -18.15
CA SER A 480 7.83 -27.44 -18.60
C SER A 480 8.29 -26.01 -18.89
N ASP A 481 7.40 -25.12 -19.35
CA ASP A 481 7.78 -23.73 -19.61
C ASP A 481 8.09 -22.99 -18.29
N PHE A 482 7.31 -23.24 -17.23
CA PHE A 482 7.55 -22.67 -15.91
C PHE A 482 8.87 -23.14 -15.29
N PHE A 483 9.13 -24.46 -15.31
CA PHE A 483 10.38 -25.02 -14.78
C PHE A 483 11.60 -24.61 -15.63
N GLY A 484 11.44 -24.50 -16.95
CA GLY A 484 12.48 -23.98 -17.84
C GLY A 484 12.86 -22.54 -17.49
N SER A 485 11.87 -21.68 -17.26
CA SER A 485 12.12 -20.28 -16.89
C SER A 485 12.60 -20.10 -15.44
N LEU A 486 12.20 -20.98 -14.52
CA LEU A 486 12.71 -20.98 -13.14
C LEU A 486 14.22 -21.25 -13.10
N ASN A 487 14.68 -22.22 -13.91
CA ASN A 487 16.08 -22.64 -13.90
C ASN A 487 17.00 -21.68 -14.68
N ASN A 488 16.51 -21.08 -15.78
CA ASN A 488 17.37 -20.35 -16.71
C ASN A 488 17.15 -18.83 -16.73
N ASP A 489 15.92 -18.36 -16.58
CA ASP A 489 15.57 -16.97 -16.92
C ASP A 489 15.47 -16.06 -15.68
N ILE A 490 14.77 -16.52 -14.64
CA ILE A 490 14.42 -15.69 -13.47
C ILE A 490 15.09 -16.24 -12.23
N LYS A 491 16.19 -15.59 -11.82
CA LYS A 491 16.87 -15.86 -10.55
C LYS A 491 16.31 -14.95 -9.45
N PRO A 492 16.14 -15.46 -8.21
CA PRO A 492 15.71 -14.64 -7.10
C PRO A 492 16.81 -13.63 -6.73
N ALA A 493 16.46 -12.35 -6.64
CA ALA A 493 17.35 -11.30 -6.17
C ALA A 493 17.65 -11.44 -4.66
N PHE A 494 16.71 -12.02 -3.90
CA PHE A 494 16.85 -12.34 -2.48
C PHE A 494 17.07 -13.85 -2.26
N GLY A 495 18.25 -14.21 -1.75
CA GLY A 495 18.53 -15.57 -1.24
C GLY A 495 19.54 -16.38 -2.05
N THR A 496 19.25 -17.69 -2.11
CA THR A 496 20.07 -18.78 -2.68
C THR A 496 20.22 -18.62 -4.18
N ASN A 497 21.36 -18.10 -4.62
CA ASN A 497 21.75 -18.21 -6.01
C ASN A 497 22.33 -19.63 -6.19
N GLN A 498 21.57 -20.57 -6.75
CA GLN A 498 21.97 -21.98 -6.83
C GLN A 498 23.31 -22.16 -7.57
N GLU A 499 23.61 -21.28 -8.52
CA GLU A 499 24.91 -21.21 -9.21
C GLU A 499 26.09 -20.84 -8.29
N ASP A 500 25.85 -20.02 -7.26
CA ASP A 500 26.90 -19.71 -6.28
C ASP A 500 27.30 -20.99 -5.53
N TYR A 501 26.37 -21.90 -5.23
CA TYR A 501 26.64 -23.15 -4.51
C TYR A 501 27.43 -24.14 -5.35
N SER A 502 27.09 -24.30 -6.63
CA SER A 502 27.85 -25.18 -7.53
C SER A 502 29.32 -24.77 -7.65
N ASN A 503 29.64 -23.48 -7.47
CA ASN A 503 31.02 -23.01 -7.45
C ASN A 503 31.78 -23.44 -6.17
N TYR A 504 31.10 -23.59 -5.03
CA TYR A 504 31.71 -24.05 -3.79
C TYR A 504 31.77 -25.59 -3.70
N ILE A 505 30.84 -26.30 -4.35
CA ILE A 505 30.74 -27.76 -4.37
C ILE A 505 31.02 -28.27 -5.80
N MET A 506 32.27 -28.14 -6.27
CA MET A 506 32.64 -28.50 -7.65
C MET A 506 32.52 -30.01 -7.94
N ASN A 507 32.93 -30.85 -7.00
CA ASN A 507 33.04 -32.31 -7.20
C ASN A 507 32.06 -33.11 -6.31
N GLY A 508 31.01 -32.47 -5.81
CA GLY A 508 30.14 -33.05 -4.78
C GLY A 508 30.86 -33.24 -3.44
N ILE A 509 30.18 -33.92 -2.51
CA ILE A 509 30.73 -34.32 -1.22
C ILE A 509 31.08 -35.80 -1.24
N ILE A 510 32.36 -36.10 -1.07
CA ILE A 510 32.90 -37.47 -1.06
C ILE A 510 32.88 -37.98 0.38
N LYS A 511 32.08 -39.01 0.65
CA LYS A 511 31.98 -39.65 1.97
C LYS A 511 33.10 -40.70 2.14
N TRP A 512 34.34 -40.22 2.23
CA TRP A 512 35.55 -41.06 2.32
C TRP A 512 35.74 -41.78 3.67
N GLY A 513 34.85 -41.56 4.64
CA GLY A 513 34.85 -42.28 5.91
C GLY A 513 33.84 -41.71 6.91
N ASP A 514 33.76 -42.36 8.07
CA ASP A 514 32.88 -41.99 9.19
C ASP A 514 32.96 -40.51 9.60
N PRO A 515 34.15 -39.85 9.62
CA PRO A 515 34.23 -38.45 10.04
C PRO A 515 33.35 -37.50 9.21
N VAL A 516 33.22 -37.75 7.89
CA VAL A 516 32.39 -36.90 7.02
C VAL A 516 30.92 -37.11 7.33
N THR A 517 30.51 -38.36 7.55
CA THR A 517 29.13 -38.71 7.92
C THR A 517 28.75 -38.08 9.25
N HIS A 518 29.61 -38.19 10.26
CA HIS A 518 29.38 -37.60 11.58
C HIS A 518 29.26 -36.07 11.51
N VAL A 519 30.07 -35.39 10.69
CA VAL A 519 29.99 -33.93 10.50
C VAL A 519 28.66 -33.51 9.88
N LEU A 520 28.15 -34.28 8.90
CA LEU A 520 26.86 -34.02 8.28
C LEU A 520 25.70 -34.31 9.24
N ASP A 521 25.79 -35.39 10.02
CA ASP A 521 24.79 -35.75 11.03
C ASP A 521 24.73 -34.70 12.15
N ASP A 522 25.88 -34.25 12.66
CA ASP A 522 25.97 -33.15 13.62
C ASP A 522 25.43 -31.83 13.04
N GLY A 523 25.70 -31.59 11.74
CA GLY A 523 25.14 -30.46 11.00
C GLY A 523 23.60 -30.49 10.96
N GLU A 524 23.02 -31.64 10.63
CA GLU A 524 21.56 -31.85 10.61
C GLU A 524 20.94 -31.66 12.01
N LEU A 525 21.59 -32.16 13.07
CA LEU A 525 21.13 -31.94 14.44
C LEU A 525 21.06 -30.44 14.80
N LEU A 526 22.05 -29.65 14.38
CA LEU A 526 22.09 -28.19 14.60
C LEU A 526 21.04 -27.44 13.78
N VAL A 527 20.79 -27.89 12.54
CA VAL A 527 19.71 -27.39 11.69
C VAL A 527 18.36 -27.64 12.38
N GLN A 528 18.12 -28.85 12.88
CA GLN A 528 16.90 -29.21 13.59
C GLN A 528 16.75 -28.43 14.91
N GLN A 529 17.84 -28.21 15.65
CA GLN A 529 17.85 -27.36 16.84
C GLN A 529 17.39 -25.95 16.48
N THR A 530 17.92 -25.36 15.40
CA THR A 530 17.54 -24.02 14.94
C THR A 530 16.07 -23.99 14.53
N LYS A 531 15.57 -25.02 13.85
CA LYS A 531 14.18 -25.08 13.36
C LYS A 531 13.16 -25.24 14.50
N ASN A 532 13.43 -26.13 15.45
CA ASN A 532 12.46 -26.56 16.46
C ASN A 532 12.55 -25.77 17.77
N SER A 533 13.71 -25.23 18.13
CA SER A 533 13.88 -24.50 19.40
C SER A 533 13.38 -23.06 19.29
N ASP A 534 12.60 -22.62 20.28
CA ASP A 534 12.24 -21.20 20.45
C ASP A 534 13.12 -20.51 21.50
N ARG A 535 13.85 -21.29 22.32
CA ARG A 535 14.76 -20.76 23.34
C ARG A 535 16.10 -20.32 22.76
N THR A 536 16.55 -20.99 21.70
CA THR A 536 17.80 -20.71 21.00
C THR A 536 17.50 -20.29 19.56
N PRO A 537 17.02 -19.06 19.34
CA PRO A 537 16.72 -18.55 18.00
C PRO A 537 17.99 -18.28 17.16
N LEU A 538 19.16 -18.29 17.80
CA LEU A 538 20.46 -18.14 17.19
C LEU A 538 21.33 -19.34 17.55
N VAL A 539 21.87 -20.02 16.54
CA VAL A 539 22.86 -21.09 16.70
C VAL A 539 24.05 -20.74 15.83
N ALA A 540 25.23 -20.63 16.44
CA ALA A 540 26.48 -20.37 15.73
C ALA A 540 27.39 -21.59 15.86
N VAL A 541 27.75 -22.21 14.74
CA VAL A 541 28.70 -23.32 14.68
C VAL A 541 29.98 -22.91 13.96
N LEU A 542 31.12 -23.37 14.45
CA LEU A 542 32.41 -23.23 13.78
C LEU A 542 32.88 -24.57 13.26
N LEU A 543 33.12 -24.65 11.96
CA LEU A 543 33.79 -25.77 11.31
C LEU A 543 35.31 -25.48 11.28
N GLU A 544 36.05 -26.23 12.08
CA GLU A 544 37.50 -26.12 12.15
C GLU A 544 38.17 -27.34 11.51
N GLY A 545 39.40 -27.17 11.06
CA GLY A 545 40.21 -28.28 10.57
C GLY A 545 41.38 -27.79 9.72
N PRO A 546 42.28 -28.70 9.31
CA PRO A 546 43.45 -28.33 8.52
C PRO A 546 43.08 -27.64 7.19
N PRO A 547 43.97 -26.82 6.60
CA PRO A 547 43.71 -26.23 5.29
C PRO A 547 43.51 -27.33 4.24
N HIS A 548 42.67 -27.07 3.23
CA HIS A 548 42.34 -28.01 2.16
C HIS A 548 41.52 -29.26 2.56
N SER A 549 40.94 -29.31 3.77
CA SER A 549 40.07 -30.42 4.20
C SER A 549 38.64 -30.39 3.65
N GLY A 550 38.24 -29.31 2.95
CA GLY A 550 36.89 -29.20 2.34
C GLY A 550 35.83 -28.57 3.24
N LYS A 551 36.22 -27.83 4.28
CA LYS A 551 35.31 -27.18 5.25
C LYS A 551 34.22 -26.32 4.60
N THR A 552 34.60 -25.46 3.66
CA THR A 552 33.67 -24.59 2.92
C THR A 552 32.63 -25.39 2.14
N ALA A 553 33.03 -26.50 1.52
CA ALA A 553 32.12 -27.37 0.78
C ALA A 553 31.14 -28.08 1.73
N LEU A 554 31.63 -28.57 2.88
CA LEU A 554 30.77 -29.17 3.92
C LEU A 554 29.81 -28.13 4.53
N ALA A 555 30.27 -26.90 4.77
CA ALA A 555 29.42 -25.81 5.24
C ALA A 555 28.31 -25.49 4.25
N ALA A 556 28.65 -25.43 2.96
CA ALA A 556 27.68 -25.21 1.89
C ALA A 556 26.68 -26.37 1.78
N GLN A 557 27.13 -27.62 1.92
CA GLN A 557 26.26 -28.80 1.91
C GLN A 557 25.28 -28.80 3.09
N ILE A 558 25.76 -28.58 4.32
CA ILE A 558 24.89 -28.49 5.50
C ILE A 558 23.86 -27.37 5.33
N ALA A 559 24.28 -26.24 4.75
CA ALA A 559 23.40 -25.14 4.48
C ALA A 559 22.33 -25.50 3.42
N GLU A 560 22.70 -26.20 2.34
CA GLU A 560 21.78 -26.69 1.31
C GLU A 560 20.78 -27.73 1.86
N ASP A 561 21.28 -28.72 2.59
CA ASP A 561 20.48 -29.79 3.22
C ASP A 561 19.48 -29.22 4.24
N SER A 562 19.78 -28.07 4.85
CA SER A 562 18.85 -27.39 5.76
C SER A 562 17.51 -27.00 5.12
N GLN A 563 17.51 -26.81 3.80
CA GLN A 563 16.38 -26.29 3.02
C GLN A 563 15.77 -25.00 3.58
N PHE A 564 16.57 -24.21 4.30
CA PHE A 564 16.10 -22.94 4.84
C PHE A 564 15.75 -21.99 3.69
N PRO A 565 14.69 -21.17 3.85
CA PRO A 565 14.28 -20.22 2.81
C PRO A 565 15.45 -19.34 2.38
N PHE A 566 16.16 -18.72 3.33
CA PHE A 566 17.28 -17.84 3.02
C PHE A 566 18.60 -18.47 3.41
N ILE A 567 19.47 -18.70 2.43
CA ILE A 567 20.84 -19.13 2.66
C ILE A 567 21.77 -18.16 1.94
N LYS A 568 22.84 -17.71 2.61
CA LYS A 568 23.84 -16.84 2.00
C LYS A 568 25.24 -17.16 2.47
N ILE A 569 26.16 -17.27 1.52
CA ILE A 569 27.60 -17.44 1.77
C ILE A 569 28.28 -16.07 1.72
N CYS A 570 28.83 -15.67 2.86
CA CYS A 570 29.69 -14.51 3.04
C CYS A 570 31.15 -14.95 2.86
N SER A 571 31.64 -14.88 1.63
CA SER A 571 33.00 -15.26 1.27
C SER A 571 33.88 -14.03 1.00
N PRO A 572 35.16 -14.05 1.37
CA PRO A 572 36.11 -12.97 1.10
C PRO A 572 36.31 -12.71 -0.40
N ASP A 573 36.03 -13.68 -1.26
CA ASP A 573 36.20 -13.55 -2.72
C ASP A 573 35.26 -12.48 -3.32
N LYS A 574 34.10 -12.23 -2.69
CA LYS A 574 33.15 -11.17 -3.09
C LYS A 574 33.55 -9.79 -2.53
N MET A 575 34.57 -9.71 -1.69
CA MET A 575 34.99 -8.51 -0.97
C MET A 575 36.44 -8.10 -1.27
N ILE A 576 37.00 -8.58 -2.39
CA ILE A 576 38.37 -8.28 -2.81
C ILE A 576 38.51 -6.77 -3.07
N GLY A 577 39.54 -6.15 -2.47
CA GLY A 577 39.82 -4.71 -2.63
C GLY A 577 38.94 -3.78 -1.79
N HIS A 578 38.05 -4.31 -0.96
CA HIS A 578 37.27 -3.51 -0.02
C HIS A 578 38.11 -3.03 1.17
N SER A 579 37.87 -1.77 1.57
CA SER A 579 38.35 -1.26 2.86
C SER A 579 37.64 -1.96 4.02
N GLU A 580 38.20 -1.89 5.22
CA GLU A 580 37.61 -2.48 6.44
C GLU A 580 36.16 -2.03 6.66
N ILE A 581 35.86 -0.75 6.41
CA ILE A 581 34.51 -0.18 6.54
C ILE A 581 33.57 -0.81 5.50
N SER A 582 34.01 -0.92 4.25
CA SER A 582 33.21 -1.51 3.17
C SER A 582 32.94 -2.99 3.42
N LYS A 583 33.93 -3.74 3.95
CA LYS A 583 33.74 -5.13 4.40
C LYS A 583 32.70 -5.23 5.51
N CYS A 584 32.80 -4.37 6.54
CA CYS A 584 31.82 -4.35 7.64
C CYS A 584 30.41 -4.04 7.14
N GLN A 585 30.26 -3.10 6.20
CA GLN A 585 28.96 -2.79 5.59
C GLN A 585 28.41 -3.96 4.77
N ALA A 586 29.27 -4.66 4.02
CA ALA A 586 28.86 -5.83 3.26
C ALA A 586 28.42 -6.99 4.16
N ILE A 587 29.18 -7.30 5.21
CA ILE A 587 28.82 -8.30 6.22
C ILE A 587 27.51 -7.91 6.90
N LYS A 588 27.41 -6.66 7.38
CA LYS A 588 26.19 -6.15 8.03
C LYS A 588 24.96 -6.31 7.12
N LYS A 589 25.10 -5.99 5.84
CA LYS A 589 24.01 -6.16 4.85
C LYS A 589 23.56 -7.61 4.74
N VAL A 590 24.49 -8.58 4.70
CA VAL A 590 24.15 -10.02 4.65
C VAL A 590 23.34 -10.43 5.88
N PHE A 591 23.73 -9.99 7.08
CA PHE A 591 23.00 -10.29 8.31
C PHE A 591 21.65 -9.58 8.38
N ASP A 592 21.58 -8.30 7.98
CA ASP A 592 20.33 -7.54 7.94
C ASP A 592 19.32 -8.15 6.94
N ASP A 593 19.80 -8.70 5.82
CA ASP A 593 18.98 -9.47 4.88
C ASP A 593 18.56 -10.83 5.44
N ALA A 594 19.46 -11.54 6.14
CA ALA A 594 19.14 -12.80 6.83
C ALA A 594 18.08 -12.61 7.91
N TYR A 595 18.09 -11.47 8.60
CA TYR A 595 17.08 -11.11 9.59
C TYR A 595 15.72 -10.83 8.99
N LYS A 596 15.54 -10.71 7.67
CA LYS A 596 14.20 -10.51 7.07
C LYS A 596 13.44 -11.83 6.90
N SER A 597 14.16 -12.94 6.78
CA SER A 597 13.58 -14.28 6.66
C SER A 597 13.13 -14.85 8.01
N GLN A 598 12.13 -15.75 8.00
CA GLN A 598 11.72 -16.49 9.20
C GLN A 598 12.79 -17.50 9.63
N LEU A 599 13.39 -18.19 8.67
CA LEU A 599 14.50 -19.12 8.86
C LEU A 599 15.63 -18.72 7.91
N SER A 600 16.83 -18.55 8.43
CA SER A 600 17.99 -18.20 7.62
C SER A 600 19.25 -18.94 8.05
N CYS A 601 20.12 -19.25 7.08
CA CYS A 601 21.45 -19.79 7.29
C CYS A 601 22.49 -18.88 6.65
N VAL A 602 23.47 -18.42 7.43
CA VAL A 602 24.57 -17.59 6.95
C VAL A 602 25.87 -18.35 7.13
N VAL A 603 26.56 -18.61 6.03
CA VAL A 603 27.90 -19.22 6.04
C VAL A 603 28.93 -18.11 6.00
N VAL A 604 29.78 -17.98 7.02
CA VAL A 604 30.92 -17.06 7.05
C VAL A 604 32.17 -17.85 6.71
N ASP A 605 32.63 -17.71 5.49
CA ASP A 605 33.70 -18.53 4.94
C ASP A 605 35.09 -17.90 5.16
N ASP A 606 36.08 -18.74 5.48
CA ASP A 606 37.48 -18.40 5.73
C ASP A 606 37.62 -17.15 6.60
N ILE A 607 37.20 -17.25 7.87
CA ILE A 607 37.16 -16.12 8.82
C ILE A 607 38.53 -15.43 8.90
N GLU A 608 39.63 -16.17 8.94
CA GLU A 608 40.98 -15.60 8.96
C GLU A 608 41.28 -14.69 7.76
N ARG A 609 40.70 -14.99 6.58
CA ARG A 609 40.91 -14.22 5.35
C ARG A 609 39.98 -13.01 5.30
N LEU A 610 38.77 -13.10 5.85
CA LEU A 610 37.90 -11.93 6.04
C LEU A 610 38.53 -10.89 6.98
N LEU A 611 39.22 -11.36 8.03
CA LEU A 611 39.96 -10.54 8.99
C LEU A 611 41.31 -10.03 8.47
N ASP A 612 41.72 -10.38 7.24
CA ASP A 612 43.04 -10.08 6.68
C ASP A 612 44.20 -10.55 7.58
N TYR A 613 44.04 -11.68 8.28
CA TYR A 613 45.00 -12.13 9.26
C TYR A 613 46.32 -12.59 8.62
N VAL A 614 47.43 -12.02 9.08
CA VAL A 614 48.80 -12.37 8.66
C VAL A 614 49.63 -12.81 9.87
N PRO A 615 50.29 -13.99 9.81
CA PRO A 615 51.05 -14.52 10.96
C PRO A 615 52.37 -13.77 11.22
N ILE A 616 52.92 -13.06 10.23
CA ILE A 616 54.15 -12.28 10.38
C ILE A 616 53.82 -10.95 11.06
N GLY A 617 54.01 -10.91 12.38
CA GLY A 617 53.63 -9.78 13.25
C GLY A 617 52.11 -9.62 13.23
N PRO A 618 51.37 -10.26 14.17
CA PRO A 618 49.94 -10.56 14.03
C PRO A 618 49.15 -9.28 13.70
N ARG A 619 48.88 -9.11 12.40
CA ARG A 619 48.12 -7.99 11.86
C ARG A 619 46.79 -8.55 11.37
N PHE A 620 45.72 -7.88 11.76
CA PHE A 620 44.35 -8.19 11.37
C PHE A 620 43.49 -6.93 11.46
N SER A 621 42.38 -6.97 10.74
CA SER A 621 41.38 -5.91 10.68
C SER A 621 40.49 -5.95 11.94
N ASN A 622 40.88 -5.28 13.01
CA ASN A 622 40.14 -5.28 14.29
C ASN A 622 38.70 -4.77 14.14
N LEU A 623 38.45 -3.82 13.23
CA LEU A 623 37.09 -3.33 12.97
C LEU A 623 36.16 -4.46 12.50
N VAL A 624 36.65 -5.32 11.61
CA VAL A 624 35.90 -6.48 11.08
C VAL A 624 35.71 -7.53 12.17
N LEU A 625 36.72 -7.77 13.00
CA LEU A 625 36.65 -8.69 14.14
C LEU A 625 35.52 -8.29 15.11
N GLN A 626 35.52 -7.03 15.56
CA GLN A 626 34.50 -6.53 16.49
C GLN A 626 33.10 -6.57 15.87
N ALA A 627 32.97 -6.23 14.59
CA ALA A 627 31.70 -6.32 13.89
C ALA A 627 31.17 -7.77 13.86
N LEU A 628 32.02 -8.75 13.54
CA LEU A 628 31.64 -10.17 13.53
C LEU A 628 31.28 -10.69 14.93
N LEU A 629 32.05 -10.35 15.97
CA LEU A 629 31.73 -10.75 17.34
C LEU A 629 30.36 -10.25 17.80
N VAL A 630 30.00 -9.01 17.44
CA VAL A 630 28.67 -8.45 17.73
C VAL A 630 27.59 -9.20 16.95
N LEU A 631 27.81 -9.48 15.66
CA LEU A 631 26.84 -10.18 14.81
C LEU A 631 26.61 -11.65 15.23
N LEU A 632 27.66 -12.34 15.67
CA LEU A 632 27.58 -13.72 16.19
C LEU A 632 26.77 -13.83 17.49
N LYS A 633 26.69 -12.75 18.28
CA LYS A 633 25.93 -12.69 19.55
C LYS A 633 24.56 -12.03 19.41
N LYS A 634 24.30 -11.33 18.30
CA LYS A 634 23.07 -10.55 18.09
C LYS A 634 21.91 -11.47 17.75
N ALA A 635 20.98 -11.62 18.71
CA ALA A 635 19.76 -12.38 18.50
C ALA A 635 18.87 -11.76 17.39
N PRO A 636 18.27 -12.59 16.52
CA PRO A 636 17.34 -12.12 15.50
C PRO A 636 16.04 -11.57 16.13
N PRO A 637 15.27 -10.75 15.39
CA PRO A 637 13.95 -10.28 15.85
C PRO A 637 13.00 -11.44 16.20
N LYS A 638 11.99 -11.15 17.04
CA LYS A 638 11.03 -12.17 17.52
C LYS A 638 10.38 -12.95 16.37
N GLY A 639 10.36 -14.28 16.50
CA GLY A 639 9.76 -15.18 15.51
C GLY A 639 10.66 -15.51 14.31
N ARG A 640 11.91 -15.02 14.30
CA ARG A 640 12.91 -15.33 13.27
C ARG A 640 14.04 -16.15 13.89
N LYS A 641 14.59 -17.10 13.13
CA LYS A 641 15.67 -18.00 13.59
C LYS A 641 16.83 -17.98 12.59
N LEU A 642 18.06 -18.00 13.12
CA LEU A 642 19.29 -17.84 12.36
C LEU A 642 20.30 -18.92 12.74
N LEU A 643 20.79 -19.65 11.74
CA LEU A 643 21.95 -20.53 11.83
C LEU A 643 23.16 -19.81 11.21
N ILE A 644 24.28 -19.77 11.94
CA ILE A 644 25.54 -19.23 11.44
C ILE A 644 26.56 -20.37 11.38
N ILE A 645 27.20 -20.57 10.23
CA ILE A 645 28.26 -21.55 10.04
C ILE A 645 29.54 -20.80 9.71
N GLY A 646 30.50 -20.75 10.63
CA GLY A 646 31.84 -20.22 10.39
C GLY A 646 32.78 -21.30 9.89
N THR A 647 33.71 -20.99 8.99
CA THR A 647 34.82 -21.88 8.64
C THR A 647 36.17 -21.25 9.01
N THR A 648 37.07 -22.06 9.56
CA THR A 648 38.45 -21.63 9.79
C THR A 648 39.46 -22.76 9.61
N SER A 649 40.63 -22.44 9.09
CA SER A 649 41.78 -23.34 9.04
C SER A 649 42.72 -23.19 10.23
N ARG A 650 42.55 -22.16 11.07
CA ARG A 650 43.44 -21.85 12.20
C ARG A 650 42.66 -21.55 13.48
N LYS A 651 42.25 -22.61 14.19
CA LYS A 651 41.57 -22.52 15.49
C LYS A 651 42.35 -21.68 16.50
N ASP A 652 43.65 -21.90 16.60
CA ASP A 652 44.51 -21.29 17.62
C ASP A 652 44.44 -19.75 17.59
N VAL A 653 44.34 -19.18 16.39
CA VAL A 653 44.23 -17.73 16.17
C VAL A 653 42.87 -17.22 16.64
N LEU A 654 41.79 -17.93 16.35
CA LEU A 654 40.44 -17.55 16.80
C LEU A 654 40.30 -17.68 18.33
N GLN A 655 41.07 -18.59 18.94
CA GLN A 655 41.12 -18.74 20.39
C GLN A 655 41.76 -17.51 21.04
N GLU A 656 42.90 -17.04 20.51
CA GLU A 656 43.57 -15.82 20.99
C GLU A 656 42.72 -14.56 20.79
N MET A 657 41.84 -14.55 19.78
CA MET A 657 40.92 -13.45 19.49
C MET A 657 39.59 -13.51 20.27
N GLU A 658 39.42 -14.48 21.18
CA GLU A 658 38.17 -14.73 21.94
C GLU A 658 36.93 -14.95 21.03
N MET A 659 37.15 -15.34 19.78
CA MET A 659 36.08 -15.57 18.82
C MET A 659 35.46 -16.96 18.97
N LEU A 660 36.21 -17.93 19.48
CA LEU A 660 35.67 -19.27 19.78
C LEU A 660 34.50 -19.21 20.76
N ASP A 661 34.58 -18.36 21.79
CA ASP A 661 33.55 -18.23 22.82
C ASP A 661 32.26 -17.56 22.30
N ALA A 662 32.32 -16.93 21.12
CA ALA A 662 31.13 -16.41 20.45
C ALA A 662 30.35 -17.50 19.70
N PHE A 663 30.99 -18.62 19.35
CA PHE A 663 30.30 -19.77 18.74
C PHE A 663 29.68 -20.66 19.82
N SER A 664 28.50 -21.20 19.52
CA SER A 664 27.78 -22.11 20.42
C SER A 664 28.42 -23.49 20.46
N THR A 665 28.98 -23.95 19.34
CA THR A 665 29.63 -25.26 19.21
C THR A 665 30.69 -25.23 18.10
N THR A 666 31.63 -26.16 18.17
CA THR A 666 32.72 -26.31 17.20
C THR A 666 32.77 -27.75 16.71
N ILE A 667 32.79 -27.96 15.40
CA ILE A 667 32.91 -29.28 14.78
C ILE A 667 34.27 -29.39 14.11
N HIS A 668 35.01 -30.45 14.45
CA HIS A 668 36.34 -30.70 13.90
C HIS A 668 36.26 -31.58 12.64
N ILE A 669 36.84 -31.11 11.55
CA ILE A 669 36.93 -31.83 10.27
C ILE A 669 38.37 -32.34 10.12
N PRO A 670 38.62 -33.64 10.34
CA PRO A 670 39.95 -34.21 10.23
C PRO A 670 40.38 -34.38 8.78
N ASN A 671 41.69 -34.45 8.56
CA ASN A 671 42.26 -34.91 7.30
C ASN A 671 42.17 -36.44 7.19
N ILE A 672 42.35 -36.96 5.98
CA ILE A 672 42.47 -38.39 5.72
C ILE A 672 43.73 -38.88 6.43
N SER A 673 43.55 -39.85 7.34
CA SER A 673 44.58 -40.26 8.30
C SER A 673 45.14 -41.67 8.04
N THR A 674 44.34 -42.53 7.41
CA THR A 674 44.67 -43.93 7.16
C THR A 674 44.71 -44.23 5.66
N GLY A 675 45.53 -45.21 5.29
CA GLY A 675 45.57 -45.71 3.90
C GLY A 675 44.25 -46.31 3.42
N GLU A 676 43.47 -46.91 4.32
CA GLU A 676 42.14 -47.45 4.02
C GLU A 676 41.17 -46.33 3.62
N GLN A 677 41.03 -45.29 4.44
CA GLN A 677 40.22 -44.10 4.12
C GLN A 677 40.65 -43.42 2.81
N LEU A 678 41.96 -43.40 2.52
CA LEU A 678 42.46 -42.86 1.25
C LEU A 678 42.00 -43.71 0.06
N VAL A 679 42.09 -45.04 0.17
CA VAL A 679 41.67 -45.95 -0.90
C VAL A 679 40.15 -45.87 -1.12
N ASP A 680 39.37 -45.77 -0.05
CA ASP A 680 37.92 -45.56 -0.13
C ASP A 680 37.59 -44.23 -0.83
N ALA A 681 38.32 -43.15 -0.52
CA ALA A 681 38.19 -41.88 -1.22
C ALA A 681 38.49 -42.02 -2.73
N LEU A 682 39.55 -42.75 -3.09
CA LEU A 682 39.95 -43.00 -4.48
C LEU A 682 38.95 -43.88 -5.24
N GLU A 683 38.34 -44.83 -4.53
CA GLU A 683 37.27 -45.68 -5.07
C GLU A 683 36.03 -44.84 -5.39
N LEU A 684 35.57 -44.01 -4.46
CA LEU A 684 34.42 -43.14 -4.67
C LEU A 684 34.64 -42.13 -5.80
N LEU A 685 35.88 -41.67 -5.99
CA LEU A 685 36.27 -40.78 -7.08
C LEU A 685 36.38 -41.47 -8.44
N GLY A 686 36.53 -42.80 -8.47
CA GLY A 686 36.60 -43.59 -9.70
C GLY A 686 37.81 -43.30 -10.61
N SER A 687 38.82 -42.58 -10.12
CA SER A 687 39.93 -42.08 -10.95
C SER A 687 40.98 -43.14 -11.30
N PHE A 688 41.13 -44.18 -10.48
CA PHE A 688 42.11 -45.26 -10.67
C PHE A 688 41.43 -46.62 -10.87
N THR A 689 42.02 -47.47 -11.72
CA THR A 689 41.57 -48.85 -11.94
C THR A 689 41.74 -49.71 -10.68
N GLU A 690 41.02 -50.82 -10.59
CA GLU A 690 41.13 -51.74 -9.44
C GLU A 690 42.57 -52.24 -9.22
N LYS A 691 43.33 -52.50 -10.30
CA LYS A 691 44.73 -52.93 -10.22
C LYS A 691 45.63 -51.83 -9.65
N GLU A 692 45.41 -50.59 -10.07
CA GLU A 692 46.15 -49.42 -9.57
C GLU A 692 45.80 -49.17 -8.10
N ARG A 693 44.52 -49.23 -7.73
CA ARG A 693 44.05 -49.10 -6.35
C ARG A 693 44.62 -50.19 -5.44
N ALA A 694 44.67 -51.44 -5.89
CA ALA A 694 45.30 -52.53 -5.15
C ALA A 694 46.81 -52.30 -4.92
N SER A 695 47.51 -51.77 -5.93
CA SER A 695 48.93 -51.40 -5.82
C SER A 695 49.15 -50.27 -4.80
N ILE A 696 48.31 -49.24 -4.85
CA ILE A 696 48.32 -48.12 -3.90
C ILE A 696 48.03 -48.62 -2.48
N ALA A 697 46.98 -49.44 -2.31
CA ALA A 697 46.60 -50.04 -1.03
C ALA A 697 47.73 -50.89 -0.43
N HIS A 698 48.41 -51.69 -1.25
CA HIS A 698 49.54 -52.50 -0.79
C HIS A 698 50.70 -51.64 -0.28
N GLN A 699 51.02 -50.53 -0.98
CA GLN A 699 52.11 -49.64 -0.57
C GLN A 699 51.78 -48.73 0.62
N LEU A 700 50.50 -48.47 0.87
CA LEU A 700 50.00 -47.65 1.98
C LEU A 700 49.63 -48.47 3.22
N LYS A 701 49.60 -49.80 3.13
CA LYS A 701 49.25 -50.67 4.25
C LYS A 701 50.19 -50.43 5.43
N GLY A 702 49.63 -50.03 6.58
CA GLY A 702 50.39 -49.74 7.81
C GLY A 702 51.08 -48.38 7.85
N LYS A 703 50.93 -47.53 6.83
CA LYS A 703 51.43 -46.15 6.84
C LYS A 703 50.33 -45.19 7.28
N ARG A 704 50.74 -44.12 7.97
CA ARG A 704 49.85 -43.01 8.33
C ARG A 704 49.95 -41.96 7.25
N VAL A 705 48.80 -41.44 6.84
CA VAL A 705 48.69 -40.38 5.83
C VAL A 705 48.18 -39.14 6.55
N TRP A 706 48.52 -37.95 6.06
CA TRP A 706 47.89 -36.72 6.54
C TRP A 706 47.61 -35.78 5.37
N ILE A 707 46.49 -36.00 4.69
CA ILE A 707 46.15 -35.22 3.49
C ILE A 707 44.69 -34.74 3.51
N GLY A 708 44.48 -33.49 3.09
CA GLY A 708 43.14 -32.93 2.90
C GLY A 708 42.55 -33.33 1.54
N ILE A 709 41.23 -33.51 1.48
CA ILE A 709 40.52 -33.97 0.28
C ILE A 709 40.74 -33.06 -0.95
N LYS A 710 40.79 -31.74 -0.76
CA LYS A 710 41.01 -30.79 -1.86
C LYS A 710 42.42 -30.91 -2.44
N LYS A 711 43.41 -31.19 -1.58
CA LYS A 711 44.79 -31.42 -2.02
C LYS A 711 44.92 -32.78 -2.72
N LEU A 712 44.27 -33.81 -2.17
CA LEU A 712 44.21 -35.14 -2.77
C LEU A 712 43.70 -35.10 -4.22
N LEU A 713 42.60 -34.36 -4.48
CA LEU A 713 42.06 -34.17 -5.84
C LEU A 713 43.10 -33.60 -6.81
N VAL A 714 43.88 -32.60 -6.38
CA VAL A 714 44.96 -32.03 -7.21
C VAL A 714 46.04 -33.07 -7.50
N LEU A 715 46.44 -33.88 -6.50
CA LEU A 715 47.45 -34.93 -6.69
C LEU A 715 46.97 -36.02 -7.65
N ILE A 716 45.69 -36.40 -7.57
CA ILE A 716 45.06 -37.37 -8.47
C ILE A 716 45.13 -36.83 -9.91
N GLU A 717 44.60 -35.62 -10.15
CA GLU A 717 44.57 -35.03 -11.48
C GLU A 717 45.97 -34.88 -12.09
N MET A 718 46.94 -34.39 -11.32
CA MET A 718 48.33 -34.30 -11.78
C MET A 718 48.93 -35.66 -12.15
N SER A 719 48.53 -36.72 -11.45
CA SER A 719 49.02 -38.09 -11.70
C SER A 719 48.36 -38.71 -12.93
N LEU A 720 47.09 -38.40 -13.19
CA LEU A 720 46.34 -38.89 -14.36
C LEU A 720 46.88 -38.33 -15.68
N GLN A 721 47.55 -37.18 -15.67
CA GLN A 721 48.21 -36.61 -16.85
C GLN A 721 49.45 -37.41 -17.30
N MET A 722 49.97 -38.34 -16.48
CA MET A 722 51.05 -39.23 -16.89
C MET A 722 50.54 -40.47 -17.63
N ASP A 723 51.42 -41.09 -18.42
CA ASP A 723 51.14 -42.36 -19.08
C ASP A 723 50.73 -43.43 -18.05
N GLN A 724 49.87 -44.36 -18.46
CA GLN A 724 49.21 -45.34 -17.57
C GLN A 724 50.18 -46.08 -16.64
N ASP A 725 51.37 -46.44 -17.13
CA ASP A 725 52.37 -47.17 -16.35
C ASP A 725 53.01 -46.33 -15.21
N TYR A 726 52.99 -45.00 -15.32
CA TYR A 726 53.64 -44.09 -14.38
C TYR A 726 52.66 -43.40 -13.41
N ARG A 727 51.35 -43.52 -13.61
CA ARG A 727 50.33 -42.83 -12.79
C ARG A 727 50.45 -43.14 -11.31
N VAL A 728 50.50 -44.43 -10.97
CA VAL A 728 50.59 -44.89 -9.57
C VAL A 728 51.89 -44.45 -8.91
N THR A 729 53.01 -44.60 -9.62
CA THR A 729 54.33 -44.20 -9.13
C THR A 729 54.40 -42.69 -8.91
N LYS A 730 53.83 -41.90 -9.81
CA LYS A 730 53.78 -40.45 -9.68
C LYS A 730 52.91 -40.04 -8.49
N PHE A 731 51.72 -40.62 -8.36
CA PHE A 731 50.80 -40.34 -7.26
C PHE A 731 51.45 -40.62 -5.90
N LEU A 732 52.08 -41.78 -5.74
CA LEU A 732 52.77 -42.15 -4.49
C LEU A 732 53.98 -41.26 -4.19
N THR A 733 54.67 -40.76 -5.22
CA THR A 733 55.78 -39.81 -5.06
C THR A 733 55.26 -38.47 -4.55
N LEU A 734 54.22 -37.93 -5.19
CA LEU A 734 53.58 -36.68 -4.78
C LEU A 734 52.97 -36.77 -3.38
N LEU A 735 52.40 -37.92 -3.03
CA LEU A 735 51.84 -38.16 -1.70
C LEU A 735 52.92 -38.13 -0.61
N ARG A 736 54.12 -38.70 -0.89
CA ARG A 736 55.27 -38.63 0.03
C ARG A 736 55.80 -37.21 0.20
N ASP A 737 55.86 -36.44 -0.89
CA ASP A 737 56.36 -35.06 -0.87
C ASP A 737 55.48 -34.14 -0.01
N GLU A 738 54.18 -34.42 0.08
CA GLU A 738 53.22 -33.68 0.92
C GLU A 738 53.18 -34.14 2.39
N GLY A 739 54.06 -35.07 2.79
CA GLY A 739 54.26 -35.45 4.19
C GLY A 739 53.45 -36.65 4.68
N ALA A 740 53.11 -37.59 3.78
CA ALA A 740 52.46 -38.87 4.10
C ALA A 740 53.35 -40.11 3.93
#